data_AF-A0A7V3QH48-F1
#
_entry.id   AF-A0A7V3QH48-F1
#
_cell.length_a   1.000
_cell.length_b   1.000
_cell.length_c   1.000
_cell.angle_alpha   90.00
_cell.angle_beta   90.00
_cell.angle_gamma   90.00
#
_symmetry.space_group_name_H-M   'P 1'
#
loop_
_entity.id
_entity.type
_entity.pdbx_description
1 polymer ?
#
loop_
_entity_poly.entity_id
_entity_poly.type
_entity_poly.pdbx_seq_one_letter_code
_entity_poly.pdbx_strand_id
1 'polypeptide(L)'
;MEGGALMLTNEGGLPTITVAPISVWQDSSNDVRILTPIVTSQGLIKRGAGTMTLTATNQLGSNVVLEEGLVLPYSRGALNTISSPQTVIYRGGGIRVISGGPTLNFRNRIVGCGWIVSTNGNYDGLTGAFEGNGTLLVHASARLTLGGGSATAFASFNGEIDCANSPSGCNVRIDLGSTSVYDLGHLVLNTGTNGGRFSFRTTVTPTRVKIGALKGGPSTRFQSSEKSDCTSLYWEIGYLNYSTMFEGSVQNYNNLADRVGHLVKVGTGKLILTGNNTYTGMTIISNGVLALAGNAALSGATNYIMVLSGAIFDVADLAIPFTLLPQQSLGGNGCVVGNVALQAGTLLPGLGVGTLTFSNNLSMSGMLTVTNVFEISEPEVHDSIYVAGDLELSGLIEVKLVPVASVIPNGRYPLYRWGGTLIGDVANLVLVHPPQQGTLKLRADTVNKVVFLDVTGVPGGRELIWRGDGVQNSWDFVALNWRDGSGLCAFASGDIAIFEDSGSNNVPVVIQIDVTPKSVIVNAQKDYSFTSSGGFGIVGAGSLIKSNTGTLYVFNNNAYAGPTVIGEGRIVVGDGFSSSGSLGVGPITNHGVLVYNRPDSFTNTSAIAGSGVLVQAGSGSLALGGANTYSGGTIVSNGGTLILLNPQAAGTGQITLSSGVLAAGSLNIDNRIRVIANSEIATTGTLQLNTDRVQGEGILTLSGTIRFNSPDLIVDCPLVINNVLQ
;
A
#
# COMPACT_ATOMS: atom_id res chain seq x y z
N MET A 1 -28.97 -28.29 -41.74
CA MET A 1 -27.73 -27.50 -41.64
C MET A 1 -27.91 -26.28 -42.52
N GLU A 2 -27.78 -25.08 -41.96
CA GLU A 2 -27.88 -23.82 -42.69
C GLU A 2 -26.61 -23.02 -42.39
N GLY A 3 -25.98 -22.40 -43.41
CA GLY A 3 -24.72 -21.67 -43.24
C GLY A 3 -23.54 -22.52 -42.71
N GLY A 4 -23.61 -23.85 -42.82
CA GLY A 4 -22.58 -24.77 -42.33
C GLY A 4 -22.77 -25.28 -40.89
N ALA A 5 -23.66 -24.74 -40.07
CA ALA A 5 -23.86 -25.22 -38.69
C ALA A 5 -25.00 -26.25 -38.55
N LEU A 6 -24.93 -27.13 -37.53
CA LEU A 6 -26.08 -27.92 -37.10
C LEU A 6 -27.05 -27.00 -36.33
N MET A 7 -28.14 -26.60 -37.01
CA MET A 7 -29.22 -25.81 -36.41
C MET A 7 -30.33 -26.73 -35.94
N LEU A 8 -30.70 -26.61 -34.67
CA LEU A 8 -31.84 -27.29 -34.05
C LEU A 8 -32.81 -26.21 -33.57
N THR A 9 -33.87 -25.93 -34.33
CA THR A 9 -34.92 -24.95 -33.96
C THR A 9 -36.11 -25.69 -33.35
N ASN A 10 -36.69 -25.13 -32.28
CA ASN A 10 -37.97 -25.59 -31.74
C ASN A 10 -39.03 -24.52 -32.04
N GLU A 11 -39.60 -24.56 -33.24
CA GLU A 11 -40.67 -23.63 -33.66
C GLU A 11 -42.08 -24.23 -33.42
N GLY A 12 -42.34 -24.74 -32.21
CA GLY A 12 -43.71 -25.13 -31.83
C GLY A 12 -44.28 -26.36 -32.53
N GLY A 13 -43.43 -27.20 -33.14
CA GLY A 13 -43.78 -28.50 -33.72
C GLY A 13 -42.58 -29.45 -33.68
N LEU A 14 -42.83 -30.76 -33.77
CA LEU A 14 -41.80 -31.83 -33.72
C LEU A 14 -40.62 -31.53 -34.66
N PRO A 15 -39.42 -31.16 -34.16
CA PRO A 15 -38.25 -31.03 -35.00
C PRO A 15 -37.75 -32.44 -35.33
N THR A 16 -38.02 -32.89 -36.54
CA THR A 16 -37.51 -34.18 -37.04
C THR A 16 -36.16 -33.92 -37.68
N ILE A 17 -35.08 -34.42 -37.08
CA ILE A 17 -33.73 -34.31 -37.65
C ILE A 17 -33.23 -35.70 -37.96
N THR A 18 -33.36 -36.07 -39.22
CA THR A 18 -32.88 -37.35 -39.75
C THR A 18 -31.46 -37.15 -40.29
N VAL A 19 -30.47 -37.17 -39.39
CA VAL A 19 -29.08 -37.41 -39.79
C VAL A 19 -28.70 -38.72 -39.12
N ALA A 20 -28.86 -39.85 -39.80
CA ALA A 20 -28.37 -41.12 -39.29
C ALA A 20 -26.85 -41.00 -39.05
N PRO A 21 -26.32 -41.29 -37.85
CA PRO A 21 -26.88 -42.15 -36.79
C PRO A 21 -27.40 -41.42 -35.53
N ILE A 22 -27.84 -40.16 -35.60
CA ILE A 22 -28.20 -39.35 -34.43
C ILE A 22 -29.62 -39.69 -33.92
N SER A 23 -29.71 -40.27 -32.72
CA SER A 23 -30.98 -40.48 -32.00
C SER A 23 -31.37 -39.26 -31.15
N VAL A 24 -32.51 -38.65 -31.48
CA VAL A 24 -33.10 -37.48 -30.80
C VAL A 24 -34.45 -37.86 -30.17
N TRP A 25 -34.67 -37.49 -28.92
CA TRP A 25 -35.94 -37.67 -28.21
C TRP A 25 -36.44 -36.33 -27.66
N GLN A 26 -37.71 -36.00 -27.84
CA GLN A 26 -38.34 -34.81 -27.26
C GLN A 26 -39.42 -35.21 -26.27
N ASP A 27 -39.47 -34.56 -25.12
CA ASP A 27 -40.54 -34.78 -24.14
C ASP A 27 -41.68 -33.76 -24.24
N SER A 28 -42.74 -34.00 -23.45
CA SER A 28 -43.93 -33.15 -23.38
C SER A 28 -43.65 -31.73 -22.88
N SER A 29 -42.47 -31.45 -22.34
CA SER A 29 -42.05 -30.13 -21.88
C SER A 29 -41.23 -29.37 -22.93
N ASN A 30 -41.20 -29.87 -24.17
CA ASN A 30 -40.37 -29.34 -25.26
C ASN A 30 -38.86 -29.43 -25.01
N ASP A 31 -38.42 -30.27 -24.08
CA ASP A 31 -37.00 -30.55 -23.87
C ASP A 31 -36.52 -31.63 -24.86
N VAL A 32 -35.36 -31.39 -25.47
CA VAL A 32 -34.77 -32.28 -26.49
C VAL A 32 -33.57 -32.98 -25.90
N ARG A 33 -33.49 -34.31 -26.00
CA ARG A 33 -32.36 -35.13 -25.57
C ARG A 33 -31.67 -35.75 -26.76
N ILE A 34 -30.35 -35.56 -26.84
CA ILE A 34 -29.49 -36.20 -27.84
C ILE A 34 -28.70 -37.31 -27.15
N LEU A 35 -29.04 -38.56 -27.51
CA LEU A 35 -28.55 -39.76 -26.83
C LEU A 35 -27.29 -40.35 -27.46
N THR A 36 -26.92 -39.88 -28.65
CA THR A 36 -25.80 -40.38 -29.44
C THR A 36 -24.73 -39.30 -29.65
N PRO A 37 -23.44 -39.66 -29.71
CA PRO A 37 -22.37 -38.73 -30.06
C PRO A 37 -22.62 -37.99 -31.38
N ILE A 38 -22.50 -36.67 -31.36
CA ILE A 38 -22.42 -35.83 -32.56
C ILE A 38 -20.95 -35.69 -32.91
N VAL A 39 -20.53 -36.20 -34.08
CA VAL A 39 -19.21 -35.95 -34.66
C VAL A 39 -19.39 -35.11 -35.91
N THR A 40 -18.88 -33.88 -35.89
CA THR A 40 -19.04 -32.94 -37.00
C THR A 40 -17.85 -32.01 -37.11
N SER A 41 -17.53 -31.55 -38.32
CA SER A 41 -16.55 -30.48 -38.55
C SER A 41 -17.10 -29.09 -38.18
N GLN A 42 -18.33 -29.00 -37.67
CA GLN A 42 -19.08 -27.77 -37.50
C GLN A 42 -19.39 -27.49 -36.03
N GLY A 43 -19.88 -26.28 -35.75
CA GLY A 43 -20.34 -25.88 -34.41
C GLY A 43 -21.80 -26.27 -34.14
N LEU A 44 -22.25 -25.96 -32.92
CA LEU A 44 -23.65 -26.12 -32.49
C LEU A 44 -24.27 -24.74 -32.29
N ILE A 45 -25.47 -24.50 -32.83
CA ILE A 45 -26.26 -23.28 -32.54
C ILE A 45 -27.58 -23.68 -31.90
N LYS A 46 -27.84 -23.20 -30.69
CA LYS A 46 -29.09 -23.40 -29.96
C LYS A 46 -30.00 -22.17 -30.11
N ARG A 47 -31.19 -22.38 -30.72
CA ARG A 47 -32.28 -21.41 -30.89
C ARG A 47 -33.59 -21.93 -30.28
N GLY A 48 -34.56 -21.05 -30.02
CA GLY A 48 -35.86 -21.39 -29.44
C GLY A 48 -35.84 -21.60 -27.92
N ALA A 49 -37.02 -21.57 -27.31
CA ALA A 49 -37.21 -21.88 -25.90
C ALA A 49 -36.91 -23.37 -25.56
N GLY A 50 -36.92 -23.72 -24.27
CA GLY A 50 -36.71 -25.09 -23.79
C GLY A 50 -35.24 -25.48 -23.55
N THR A 51 -35.04 -26.69 -23.03
CA THR A 51 -33.72 -27.24 -22.67
C THR A 51 -33.31 -28.33 -23.65
N MET A 52 -32.07 -28.26 -24.15
CA MET A 52 -31.43 -29.32 -24.92
C MET A 52 -30.45 -30.08 -24.02
N THR A 53 -30.71 -31.35 -23.77
CA THR A 53 -29.82 -32.22 -22.98
C THR A 53 -28.89 -33.01 -23.89
N LEU A 54 -27.59 -32.93 -23.60
CA LEU A 54 -26.53 -33.67 -24.30
C LEU A 54 -25.94 -34.71 -23.36
N THR A 55 -26.13 -36.00 -23.64
CA THR A 55 -25.75 -37.08 -22.71
C THR A 55 -24.52 -37.88 -23.13
N ALA A 56 -24.11 -37.83 -24.39
CA ALA A 56 -22.94 -38.54 -24.92
C ALA A 56 -21.77 -37.58 -25.21
N THR A 57 -20.54 -38.11 -25.34
CA THR A 57 -19.36 -37.31 -25.73
C THR A 57 -19.51 -36.84 -27.17
N ASN A 58 -19.50 -35.53 -27.39
CA ASN A 58 -19.59 -34.93 -28.73
C ASN A 58 -18.18 -34.55 -29.23
N GLN A 59 -18.02 -34.43 -30.54
CA GLN A 59 -16.81 -33.94 -31.22
C GLN A 59 -17.25 -32.89 -32.23
N LEU A 60 -17.31 -31.64 -31.77
CA LEU A 60 -17.67 -30.49 -32.59
C LEU A 60 -16.42 -29.88 -33.26
N GLY A 61 -16.54 -29.42 -34.50
CA GLY A 61 -15.41 -28.80 -35.21
C GLY A 61 -15.34 -27.29 -35.04
N SER A 62 -16.32 -26.67 -34.38
CA SER A 62 -16.35 -25.23 -34.08
C SER A 62 -17.07 -24.92 -32.76
N ASN A 63 -17.22 -23.64 -32.44
CA ASN A 63 -17.81 -23.11 -31.20
C ASN A 63 -19.28 -23.48 -31.03
N VAL A 64 -19.74 -23.43 -29.77
CA VAL A 64 -21.16 -23.57 -29.40
C VAL A 64 -21.75 -22.18 -29.22
N VAL A 65 -22.85 -21.87 -29.90
CA VAL A 65 -23.52 -20.56 -29.81
C VAL A 65 -24.91 -20.75 -29.20
N LEU A 66 -25.18 -20.03 -28.12
CA LEU A 66 -26.43 -20.08 -27.37
C LEU A 66 -27.19 -18.78 -27.61
N GLU A 67 -28.09 -18.78 -28.58
CA GLU A 67 -28.92 -17.62 -28.92
C GLU A 67 -30.17 -17.56 -28.05
N GLU A 68 -30.81 -18.72 -27.78
CA GLU A 68 -32.02 -18.81 -26.94
C GLU A 68 -32.15 -20.18 -26.23
N GLY A 69 -32.86 -20.22 -25.10
CA GLY A 69 -33.09 -21.46 -24.34
C GLY A 69 -31.84 -21.98 -23.63
N LEU A 70 -31.91 -23.22 -23.14
CA LEU A 70 -30.84 -23.80 -22.29
C LEU A 70 -30.21 -25.04 -22.94
N VAL A 71 -28.93 -25.28 -22.64
CA VAL A 71 -28.24 -26.54 -22.91
C VAL A 71 -27.83 -27.19 -21.59
N LEU A 72 -28.20 -28.45 -21.38
CA LEU A 72 -27.82 -29.29 -20.25
C LEU A 72 -26.74 -30.30 -20.69
N PRO A 73 -25.45 -30.05 -20.46
CA PRO A 73 -24.39 -31.02 -20.69
C PRO A 73 -24.35 -32.04 -19.54
N TYR A 74 -24.90 -33.23 -19.77
CA TYR A 74 -25.00 -34.28 -18.74
C TYR A 74 -23.68 -35.02 -18.48
N SER A 75 -22.69 -34.91 -19.39
CA SER A 75 -21.35 -35.51 -19.24
C SER A 75 -20.24 -34.51 -19.58
N ARG A 76 -19.04 -34.69 -19.01
CA ARG A 76 -17.92 -33.72 -19.17
C ARG A 76 -17.57 -33.47 -20.63
N GLY A 77 -17.72 -34.51 -21.46
CA GLY A 77 -17.45 -34.47 -22.89
C GLY A 77 -18.65 -34.06 -23.75
N ALA A 78 -19.79 -33.72 -23.15
CA ALA A 78 -21.03 -33.43 -23.88
C ALA A 78 -20.94 -32.18 -24.74
N LEU A 79 -19.96 -31.30 -24.53
CA LEU A 79 -19.73 -30.19 -25.43
C LEU A 79 -18.51 -30.37 -26.32
N ASN A 80 -17.54 -31.24 -26.02
CA ASN A 80 -16.17 -31.28 -26.57
C ASN A 80 -15.97 -30.94 -28.07
N THR A 81 -14.85 -30.25 -28.38
CA THR A 81 -14.38 -30.03 -29.76
C THR A 81 -13.25 -30.98 -30.12
N ILE A 82 -13.01 -31.12 -31.43
CA ILE A 82 -11.87 -31.86 -32.01
C ILE A 82 -10.55 -31.08 -31.81
N SER A 83 -10.60 -29.76 -31.59
CA SER A 83 -9.45 -28.88 -31.33
C SER A 83 -9.64 -28.00 -30.08
N SER A 84 -8.67 -28.01 -29.15
CA SER A 84 -8.58 -27.23 -27.89
C SER A 84 -8.96 -25.73 -27.98
N PRO A 85 -9.28 -25.05 -26.84
CA PRO A 85 -10.38 -25.29 -25.92
C PRO A 85 -11.68 -24.66 -26.45
N GLN A 86 -12.82 -25.30 -26.16
CA GLN A 86 -14.12 -24.88 -26.67
C GLN A 86 -14.52 -23.50 -26.19
N THR A 87 -15.09 -22.70 -27.09
CA THR A 87 -15.80 -21.48 -26.68
C THR A 87 -17.30 -21.72 -26.77
N VAL A 88 -18.00 -21.54 -25.64
CA VAL A 88 -19.45 -21.38 -25.58
C VAL A 88 -19.75 -19.89 -25.61
N ILE A 89 -20.46 -19.44 -26.65
CA ILE A 89 -20.81 -18.04 -26.87
C ILE A 89 -22.25 -17.82 -26.44
N TYR A 90 -22.46 -16.94 -25.46
CA TYR A 90 -23.76 -16.58 -24.93
C TYR A 90 -24.26 -15.28 -25.57
N ARG A 91 -25.36 -15.36 -26.31
CA ARG A 91 -26.03 -14.21 -26.97
C ARG A 91 -27.43 -13.94 -26.42
N GLY A 92 -28.02 -14.89 -25.71
CA GLY A 92 -29.36 -14.83 -25.13
C GLY A 92 -29.77 -16.13 -24.42
N GLY A 93 -29.21 -17.26 -24.86
CA GLY A 93 -29.39 -18.57 -24.23
C GLY A 93 -28.39 -18.86 -23.11
N GLY A 94 -28.39 -20.10 -22.62
CA GLY A 94 -27.55 -20.46 -21.47
C GLY A 94 -27.34 -21.94 -21.23
N ILE A 95 -26.70 -22.22 -20.10
CA ILE A 95 -26.36 -23.58 -19.66
C ILE A 95 -27.17 -23.92 -18.42
N ARG A 96 -27.65 -25.17 -18.37
CA ARG A 96 -28.19 -25.77 -17.16
C ARG A 96 -27.14 -26.73 -16.57
N VAL A 97 -26.89 -26.63 -15.27
CA VAL A 97 -26.05 -27.55 -14.50
C VAL A 97 -26.94 -28.28 -13.47
N ILE A 98 -26.65 -29.55 -13.21
CA ILE A 98 -27.44 -30.39 -12.31
C ILE A 98 -26.53 -31.10 -11.30
N SER A 99 -27.08 -31.40 -10.13
CA SER A 99 -26.42 -32.15 -9.06
C SER A 99 -25.68 -33.39 -9.54
N GLY A 100 -24.41 -33.53 -9.16
CA GLY A 100 -23.59 -34.68 -9.54
C GLY A 100 -23.18 -34.69 -11.01
N GLY A 101 -23.48 -33.61 -11.74
CA GLY A 101 -23.01 -33.38 -13.09
C GLY A 101 -21.49 -33.15 -13.16
N PRO A 102 -20.93 -33.17 -14.38
CA PRO A 102 -19.50 -32.96 -14.59
C PRO A 102 -19.06 -31.53 -14.24
N THR A 103 -17.81 -31.37 -13.78
CA THR A 103 -17.15 -30.07 -13.82
C THR A 103 -16.88 -29.69 -15.26
N LEU A 104 -17.38 -28.52 -15.67
CA LEU A 104 -17.31 -28.01 -17.04
C LEU A 104 -16.14 -27.04 -17.17
N ASN A 105 -15.23 -27.31 -18.12
CA ASN A 105 -14.02 -26.52 -18.34
C ASN A 105 -13.90 -26.11 -19.82
N PHE A 106 -14.84 -25.29 -20.27
CA PHE A 106 -14.79 -24.60 -21.56
C PHE A 106 -14.71 -23.09 -21.36
N ARG A 107 -14.26 -22.38 -22.38
CA ARG A 107 -14.25 -20.92 -22.40
C ARG A 107 -15.68 -20.40 -22.56
N ASN A 108 -16.07 -19.47 -21.71
CA ASN A 108 -17.37 -18.84 -21.67
C ASN A 108 -17.23 -17.43 -22.26
N ARG A 109 -17.82 -17.18 -23.43
CA ARG A 109 -17.82 -15.85 -24.07
C ARG A 109 -19.20 -15.21 -23.97
N ILE A 110 -19.34 -14.21 -23.12
CA ILE A 110 -20.60 -13.54 -22.83
C ILE A 110 -20.66 -12.23 -23.63
N VAL A 111 -21.46 -12.22 -24.70
CA VAL A 111 -21.57 -11.08 -25.62
C VAL A 111 -22.89 -10.32 -25.43
N GLY A 112 -23.95 -11.02 -24.99
CA GLY A 112 -25.24 -10.44 -24.61
C GLY A 112 -25.64 -10.87 -23.20
N CYS A 113 -26.91 -11.23 -23.01
CA CYS A 113 -27.35 -11.89 -21.78
C CYS A 113 -27.09 -13.40 -21.87
N GLY A 114 -26.29 -13.96 -20.97
CA GLY A 114 -26.07 -15.39 -20.86
C GLY A 114 -26.69 -15.95 -19.60
N TRP A 115 -27.29 -17.14 -19.66
CA TRP A 115 -27.89 -17.77 -18.48
C TRP A 115 -27.06 -18.93 -17.95
N ILE A 116 -26.96 -19.03 -16.64
CA ILE A 116 -26.58 -20.27 -15.96
C ILE A 116 -27.67 -20.63 -14.96
N VAL A 117 -28.22 -21.82 -15.11
CA VAL A 117 -29.25 -22.36 -14.23
C VAL A 117 -28.69 -23.59 -13.51
N SER A 118 -28.61 -23.57 -12.17
CA SER A 118 -28.24 -24.74 -11.35
C SER A 118 -29.39 -25.09 -10.41
N THR A 119 -29.92 -26.31 -10.53
CA THR A 119 -31.19 -26.70 -9.90
C THR A 119 -31.10 -27.69 -8.72
N ASN A 120 -29.92 -28.19 -8.31
CA ASN A 120 -29.75 -28.90 -7.02
C ASN A 120 -28.28 -29.32 -6.72
N GLY A 121 -27.90 -29.36 -5.43
CA GLY A 121 -26.92 -30.27 -4.81
C GLY A 121 -25.43 -30.21 -5.18
N ASN A 122 -24.66 -29.45 -4.38
CA ASN A 122 -23.21 -29.48 -4.12
C ASN A 122 -22.23 -29.94 -5.25
N TYR A 123 -21.33 -29.02 -5.63
CA TYR A 123 -20.12 -29.20 -6.46
C TYR A 123 -20.26 -29.03 -7.99
N ASP A 124 -21.36 -28.42 -8.43
CA ASP A 124 -21.49 -27.91 -9.80
C ASP A 124 -20.46 -26.78 -10.06
N GLY A 125 -19.71 -26.88 -11.16
CA GLY A 125 -18.63 -25.95 -11.46
C GLY A 125 -18.47 -25.63 -12.95
N LEU A 126 -18.48 -24.34 -13.28
CA LEU A 126 -17.93 -23.83 -14.54
C LEU A 126 -16.56 -23.21 -14.24
N THR A 127 -15.51 -23.99 -14.52
CA THR A 127 -14.13 -23.65 -14.11
C THR A 127 -13.29 -23.06 -15.23
N GLY A 128 -13.78 -23.09 -16.47
CA GLY A 128 -13.09 -22.49 -17.62
C GLY A 128 -13.13 -20.97 -17.63
N ALA A 129 -12.31 -20.35 -18.48
CA ALA A 129 -12.16 -18.90 -18.57
C ALA A 129 -13.45 -18.20 -19.03
N PHE A 130 -13.67 -16.99 -18.57
CA PHE A 130 -14.77 -16.10 -18.93
C PHE A 130 -14.20 -14.91 -19.72
N GLU A 131 -14.89 -14.54 -20.80
CA GLU A 131 -14.55 -13.41 -21.65
C GLU A 131 -15.80 -12.67 -22.16
N GLY A 132 -15.61 -11.44 -22.64
CA GLY A 132 -16.67 -10.59 -23.18
C GLY A 132 -17.09 -9.47 -22.23
N ASN A 133 -18.23 -8.85 -22.49
CA ASN A 133 -18.70 -7.64 -21.79
C ASN A 133 -20.20 -7.63 -21.50
N GLY A 134 -20.90 -8.75 -21.76
CA GLY A 134 -22.33 -8.88 -21.48
C GLY A 134 -22.64 -9.20 -20.01
N THR A 135 -23.89 -9.61 -19.76
CA THR A 135 -24.38 -9.97 -18.42
C THR A 135 -24.54 -11.48 -18.30
N LEU A 136 -23.92 -12.06 -17.29
CA LEU A 136 -24.10 -13.46 -16.90
C LEU A 136 -25.17 -13.55 -15.80
N LEU A 137 -26.38 -13.92 -16.19
CA LEU A 137 -27.51 -14.15 -15.30
C LEU A 137 -27.38 -15.52 -14.65
N VAL A 138 -27.38 -15.57 -13.31
CA VAL A 138 -27.18 -16.80 -12.55
C VAL A 138 -28.41 -17.13 -11.70
N HIS A 139 -29.01 -18.28 -11.99
CA HIS A 139 -30.15 -18.85 -11.28
C HIS A 139 -29.70 -20.14 -10.60
N ALA A 140 -29.18 -20.01 -9.38
CA ALA A 140 -28.59 -21.13 -8.66
C ALA A 140 -29.30 -21.35 -7.31
N SER A 141 -30.22 -22.32 -7.25
CA SER A 141 -30.92 -22.69 -6.00
C SER A 141 -30.01 -23.41 -5.01
N ALA A 142 -28.90 -23.97 -5.50
CA ALA A 142 -27.81 -24.54 -4.72
C ALA A 142 -26.47 -23.87 -5.10
N ARG A 143 -25.38 -24.21 -4.40
CA ARG A 143 -24.06 -23.61 -4.65
C ARG A 143 -23.56 -23.92 -6.06
N LEU A 144 -23.44 -22.89 -6.89
CA LEU A 144 -22.74 -22.92 -8.17
C LEU A 144 -21.33 -22.36 -8.02
N THR A 145 -20.33 -23.09 -8.49
CA THR A 145 -18.94 -22.59 -8.54
C THR A 145 -18.62 -21.99 -9.89
N LEU A 146 -18.16 -20.74 -9.90
CA LEU A 146 -17.59 -20.09 -11.06
C LEU A 146 -16.08 -19.92 -10.87
N GLY A 147 -15.30 -20.17 -11.92
CA GLY A 147 -13.84 -20.15 -11.85
C GLY A 147 -13.26 -21.37 -11.12
N GLY A 148 -12.02 -21.29 -10.65
CA GLY A 148 -11.41 -22.35 -9.80
C GLY A 148 -10.26 -23.17 -10.39
N GLY A 149 -9.47 -22.61 -11.31
CA GLY A 149 -8.24 -23.27 -11.80
C GLY A 149 -7.08 -22.34 -12.17
N SER A 150 -7.31 -21.02 -12.23
CA SER A 150 -6.30 -20.02 -12.57
C SER A 150 -6.72 -18.64 -12.07
N ALA A 151 -5.74 -17.81 -11.72
CA ALA A 151 -5.89 -16.38 -11.44
C ALA A 151 -6.59 -15.61 -12.58
N THR A 152 -6.52 -16.16 -13.80
CA THR A 152 -6.94 -15.50 -15.03
C THR A 152 -8.35 -15.88 -15.47
N ALA A 153 -9.11 -16.64 -14.66
CA ALA A 153 -10.40 -17.17 -15.10
C ALA A 153 -11.41 -16.08 -15.51
N PHE A 154 -11.28 -14.85 -15.00
CA PHE A 154 -12.13 -13.70 -15.40
C PHE A 154 -11.35 -12.57 -16.09
N ALA A 155 -10.07 -12.76 -16.41
CA ALA A 155 -9.19 -11.67 -16.86
C ALA A 155 -9.65 -10.99 -18.16
N SER A 156 -10.48 -11.64 -18.97
CA SER A 156 -11.01 -11.09 -20.22
C SER A 156 -12.51 -10.81 -20.19
N PHE A 157 -13.14 -10.93 -19.01
CA PHE A 157 -14.53 -10.59 -18.80
C PHE A 157 -14.64 -9.20 -18.17
N ASN A 158 -15.37 -8.31 -18.83
CA ASN A 158 -15.56 -6.89 -18.46
C ASN A 158 -17.06 -6.57 -18.34
N GLY A 159 -17.82 -7.52 -17.79
CA GLY A 159 -19.28 -7.49 -17.75
C GLY A 159 -19.85 -7.53 -16.34
N GLU A 160 -21.09 -7.99 -16.23
CA GLU A 160 -21.80 -8.15 -14.95
C GLU A 160 -22.07 -9.64 -14.67
N ILE A 161 -21.82 -10.09 -13.45
CA ILE A 161 -22.36 -11.36 -12.93
C ILE A 161 -23.55 -11.00 -12.05
N ASP A 162 -24.74 -11.39 -12.49
CA ASP A 162 -25.99 -10.95 -11.91
C ASP A 162 -26.84 -12.12 -11.43
N CYS A 163 -27.13 -12.13 -10.13
CA CYS A 163 -28.06 -13.06 -9.51
C CYS A 163 -29.52 -12.54 -9.51
N ALA A 164 -29.79 -11.36 -10.08
CA ALA A 164 -31.13 -10.80 -10.19
C ALA A 164 -32.03 -11.74 -10.99
N ASN A 165 -33.29 -11.84 -10.53
CA ASN A 165 -34.34 -12.71 -11.07
C ASN A 165 -34.25 -14.20 -10.70
N SER A 166 -33.33 -14.63 -9.83
CA SER A 166 -33.39 -16.00 -9.28
C SER A 166 -34.61 -16.13 -8.34
N PRO A 167 -35.59 -17.00 -8.63
CA PRO A 167 -36.83 -17.10 -7.86
C PRO A 167 -36.65 -17.70 -6.45
N SER A 168 -35.55 -18.40 -6.19
CA SER A 168 -35.24 -19.07 -4.91
C SER A 168 -34.02 -18.50 -4.20
N GLY A 169 -33.56 -17.32 -4.62
CA GLY A 169 -32.22 -16.84 -4.31
C GLY A 169 -31.15 -17.57 -5.12
N CYS A 170 -30.01 -16.92 -5.27
CA CYS A 170 -28.84 -17.38 -6.03
C CYS A 170 -27.71 -17.70 -5.06
N ASN A 171 -26.96 -18.79 -5.23
CA ASN A 171 -25.80 -19.10 -4.39
C ASN A 171 -24.54 -19.31 -5.25
N VAL A 172 -23.78 -18.24 -5.43
CA VAL A 172 -22.56 -18.22 -6.25
C VAL A 172 -21.33 -18.28 -5.36
N ARG A 173 -20.46 -19.24 -5.67
CA ARG A 173 -19.10 -19.31 -5.14
C ARG A 173 -18.12 -18.97 -6.25
N ILE A 174 -17.27 -17.97 -6.03
CA ILE A 174 -16.12 -17.71 -6.90
C ILE A 174 -14.90 -18.43 -6.29
N ASP A 175 -14.33 -19.36 -7.04
CA ASP A 175 -13.14 -20.10 -6.60
C ASP A 175 -11.88 -19.38 -7.10
N LEU A 176 -11.13 -18.84 -6.13
CA LEU A 176 -9.95 -17.99 -6.34
C LEU A 176 -8.66 -18.82 -6.52
N GLY A 177 -8.72 -20.14 -6.29
CA GLY A 177 -7.55 -21.01 -6.32
C GLY A 177 -6.53 -20.64 -5.24
N SER A 178 -5.24 -20.60 -5.61
CA SER A 178 -4.10 -20.40 -4.71
C SER A 178 -3.46 -19.02 -4.85
N THR A 179 -4.19 -18.01 -5.31
CA THR A 179 -3.68 -16.64 -5.47
C THR A 179 -3.94 -15.80 -4.23
N SER A 180 -2.97 -14.97 -3.83
CA SER A 180 -3.15 -13.98 -2.78
C SER A 180 -3.89 -12.72 -3.25
N VAL A 181 -3.90 -12.44 -4.56
CA VAL A 181 -4.66 -11.34 -5.18
C VAL A 181 -5.42 -11.89 -6.37
N TYR A 182 -6.74 -11.68 -6.39
CA TYR A 182 -7.60 -12.07 -7.49
C TYR A 182 -8.28 -10.83 -8.08
N ASP A 183 -8.15 -10.63 -9.39
CA ASP A 183 -8.63 -9.42 -10.06
C ASP A 183 -10.00 -9.61 -10.70
N LEU A 184 -11.05 -9.08 -10.05
CA LEU A 184 -12.38 -8.84 -10.63
C LEU A 184 -12.65 -7.33 -10.72
N GLY A 185 -11.61 -6.49 -10.74
CA GLY A 185 -11.71 -5.03 -10.76
C GLY A 185 -12.45 -4.46 -11.97
N HIS A 186 -12.66 -5.29 -12.99
CA HIS A 186 -13.36 -4.95 -14.22
C HIS A 186 -14.83 -5.43 -14.24
N LEU A 187 -15.29 -6.10 -13.18
CA LEU A 187 -16.63 -6.70 -13.11
C LEU A 187 -17.58 -5.94 -12.19
N VAL A 188 -18.85 -5.95 -12.57
CA VAL A 188 -19.95 -5.70 -11.64
C VAL A 188 -20.41 -7.03 -11.04
N LEU A 189 -20.44 -7.11 -9.72
CA LEU A 189 -21.05 -8.23 -9.01
C LEU A 189 -22.39 -7.77 -8.44
N ASN A 190 -23.47 -8.40 -8.87
CA ASN A 190 -24.81 -8.08 -8.42
C ASN A 190 -25.43 -9.29 -7.73
N THR A 191 -25.64 -9.18 -6.42
CA THR A 191 -26.23 -10.27 -5.62
C THR A 191 -27.72 -10.48 -5.93
N GLY A 192 -28.32 -9.63 -6.76
CA GLY A 192 -29.71 -9.72 -7.17
C GLY A 192 -30.68 -9.33 -6.06
N THR A 193 -31.82 -10.00 -6.02
CA THR A 193 -32.85 -9.86 -4.99
C THR A 193 -33.19 -11.26 -4.43
N ASN A 194 -34.04 -11.36 -3.40
CA ASN A 194 -34.55 -12.63 -2.88
C ASN A 194 -33.50 -13.58 -2.26
N GLY A 195 -32.54 -13.07 -1.49
CA GLY A 195 -31.62 -13.94 -0.73
C GLY A 195 -30.37 -14.39 -1.47
N GLY A 196 -30.09 -13.81 -2.64
CA GLY A 196 -28.87 -14.06 -3.41
C GLY A 196 -27.59 -13.87 -2.59
N ARG A 197 -26.58 -14.69 -2.89
CA ARG A 197 -25.34 -14.82 -2.13
C ARG A 197 -24.16 -14.95 -3.07
N PHE A 198 -23.12 -14.18 -2.79
CA PHE A 198 -21.76 -14.43 -3.27
C PHE A 198 -20.85 -14.85 -2.10
N SER A 199 -20.07 -15.90 -2.32
CA SER A 199 -18.98 -16.35 -1.43
C SER A 199 -17.71 -16.61 -2.24
N PHE A 200 -16.58 -16.69 -1.54
CA PHE A 200 -15.28 -16.94 -2.15
C PHE A 200 -14.68 -18.25 -1.64
N ARG A 201 -13.88 -18.93 -2.45
CA ARG A 201 -13.10 -20.08 -2.00
C ARG A 201 -11.62 -19.84 -2.27
N THR A 202 -10.83 -19.84 -1.20
CA THR A 202 -9.37 -19.71 -1.23
C THR A 202 -8.80 -20.36 0.04
N THR A 203 -7.63 -20.97 -0.08
CA THR A 203 -6.86 -21.47 1.09
C THR A 203 -5.70 -20.56 1.45
N VAL A 204 -5.56 -19.41 0.79
CA VAL A 204 -4.48 -18.44 1.01
C VAL A 204 -4.93 -17.37 2.01
N THR A 205 -4.06 -17.02 2.96
CA THR A 205 -4.32 -15.95 3.94
C THR A 205 -3.10 -15.02 4.07
N PRO A 206 -3.28 -13.68 4.04
CA PRO A 206 -4.50 -12.98 3.63
C PRO A 206 -4.75 -13.11 2.10
N THR A 207 -6.01 -13.04 1.68
CA THR A 207 -6.39 -12.92 0.25
C THR A 207 -7.04 -11.56 -0.03
N ARG A 208 -6.71 -10.93 -1.16
CA ARG A 208 -7.35 -9.71 -1.67
C ARG A 208 -8.15 -10.02 -2.94
N VAL A 209 -9.38 -9.55 -3.00
CA VAL A 209 -10.26 -9.65 -4.18
C VAL A 209 -10.61 -8.25 -4.63
N LYS A 210 -10.11 -7.86 -5.81
CA LYS A 210 -10.48 -6.60 -6.45
C LYS A 210 -11.84 -6.76 -7.10
N ILE A 211 -12.73 -5.78 -6.96
CA ILE A 211 -14.10 -5.81 -7.49
C ILE A 211 -14.39 -4.45 -8.13
N GLY A 212 -14.90 -4.48 -9.36
CA GLY A 212 -15.24 -3.27 -10.11
C GLY A 212 -16.36 -2.48 -9.45
N ALA A 213 -17.52 -3.10 -9.25
CA ALA A 213 -18.64 -2.53 -8.51
C ALA A 213 -19.49 -3.62 -7.83
N LEU A 214 -20.12 -3.27 -6.70
CA LEU A 214 -21.03 -4.16 -5.97
C LEU A 214 -22.45 -3.59 -5.99
N LYS A 215 -23.43 -4.42 -6.35
CA LYS A 215 -24.87 -4.12 -6.31
C LYS A 215 -25.61 -5.26 -5.62
N GLY A 216 -26.82 -4.97 -5.14
CA GLY A 216 -27.66 -5.99 -4.52
C GLY A 216 -28.83 -5.39 -3.78
N GLY A 217 -29.98 -6.06 -3.84
CA GLY A 217 -31.17 -5.69 -3.11
C GLY A 217 -31.23 -6.29 -1.70
N PRO A 218 -32.34 -6.07 -0.97
CA PRO A 218 -32.52 -6.53 0.40
C PRO A 218 -32.40 -8.05 0.55
N SER A 219 -32.06 -8.47 1.76
CA SER A 219 -31.90 -9.89 2.15
C SER A 219 -30.79 -10.66 1.42
N THR A 220 -30.03 -10.01 0.53
CA THR A 220 -28.88 -10.63 -0.14
C THR A 220 -27.62 -10.57 0.74
N ARG A 221 -26.60 -11.37 0.39
CA ARG A 221 -25.40 -11.56 1.20
C ARG A 221 -24.12 -11.53 0.37
N PHE A 222 -23.13 -10.79 0.85
CA PHE A 222 -21.78 -10.79 0.28
C PHE A 222 -20.80 -11.28 1.34
N GLN A 223 -20.17 -12.43 1.11
CA GLN A 223 -19.57 -13.23 2.18
C GLN A 223 -18.12 -13.60 1.93
N SER A 224 -17.36 -13.77 3.01
CA SER A 224 -15.90 -14.03 2.94
C SER A 224 -15.61 -15.47 2.50
N SER A 225 -14.39 -15.95 2.72
CA SER A 225 -13.99 -17.27 2.26
C SER A 225 -14.81 -18.40 2.91
N GLU A 226 -15.21 -19.39 2.13
CA GLU A 226 -15.83 -20.62 2.62
C GLU A 226 -14.82 -21.58 3.29
N LYS A 227 -13.53 -21.25 3.27
CA LYS A 227 -12.45 -22.09 3.82
C LYS A 227 -11.87 -21.46 5.08
N SER A 228 -11.74 -22.26 6.12
CA SER A 228 -11.12 -21.87 7.40
C SER A 228 -9.63 -21.57 7.28
N ASP A 229 -8.95 -22.08 6.24
CA ASP A 229 -7.55 -21.77 5.96
C ASP A 229 -7.36 -20.27 5.64
N CYS A 230 -8.37 -19.64 5.04
CA CYS A 230 -8.38 -18.21 4.77
C CYS A 230 -9.01 -17.46 5.94
N THR A 231 -8.18 -17.13 6.91
CA THR A 231 -8.59 -16.39 8.11
C THR A 231 -8.84 -14.90 7.87
N SER A 232 -8.32 -14.34 6.77
CA SER A 232 -8.47 -12.92 6.42
C SER A 232 -8.67 -12.73 4.91
N LEU A 233 -9.80 -12.16 4.51
CA LEU A 233 -10.12 -11.84 3.11
C LEU A 233 -10.54 -10.37 2.96
N TYR A 234 -9.90 -9.66 2.04
CA TYR A 234 -10.16 -8.25 1.72
C TYR A 234 -10.97 -8.13 0.42
N TRP A 235 -12.08 -7.39 0.47
CA TRP A 235 -12.81 -6.94 -0.71
C TRP A 235 -12.42 -5.51 -1.05
N GLU A 236 -11.72 -5.32 -2.17
CA GLU A 236 -11.38 -4.00 -2.69
C GLU A 236 -12.41 -3.58 -3.73
N ILE A 237 -13.42 -2.81 -3.33
CA ILE A 237 -14.60 -2.51 -4.13
C ILE A 237 -14.53 -1.08 -4.66
N GLY A 238 -14.71 -0.92 -5.97
CA GLY A 238 -14.89 0.39 -6.62
C GLY A 238 -13.93 0.69 -7.77
N TYR A 239 -13.23 -0.31 -8.32
CA TYR A 239 -12.29 -0.13 -9.43
C TYR A 239 -12.93 0.44 -10.71
N LEU A 240 -14.25 0.27 -10.91
CA LEU A 240 -14.98 0.89 -12.02
C LEU A 240 -15.39 2.35 -11.77
N ASN A 241 -15.15 2.88 -10.57
CA ASN A 241 -15.55 4.23 -10.14
C ASN A 241 -17.07 4.51 -10.23
N TYR A 242 -17.89 3.46 -10.27
CA TYR A 242 -19.34 3.61 -10.25
C TYR A 242 -19.84 3.97 -8.85
N SER A 243 -20.89 4.78 -8.80
CA SER A 243 -21.69 4.93 -7.58
C SER A 243 -22.76 3.85 -7.56
N THR A 244 -22.76 3.02 -6.52
CA THR A 244 -23.66 1.88 -6.38
C THR A 244 -24.32 1.83 -5.01
N MET A 245 -25.47 1.16 -4.95
CA MET A 245 -26.18 0.85 -3.72
C MET A 245 -26.20 -0.67 -3.52
N PHE A 246 -25.92 -1.08 -2.29
CA PHE A 246 -26.01 -2.45 -1.82
C PHE A 246 -26.87 -2.51 -0.56
N GLU A 247 -28.06 -3.06 -0.71
CA GLU A 247 -29.06 -3.18 0.36
C GLU A 247 -28.95 -4.50 1.14
N GLY A 248 -28.09 -5.40 0.68
CA GLY A 248 -27.77 -6.65 1.35
C GLY A 248 -26.87 -6.46 2.57
N SER A 249 -26.37 -7.59 3.08
CA SER A 249 -25.44 -7.65 4.21
C SER A 249 -24.06 -8.14 3.76
N VAL A 250 -23.03 -7.32 3.98
CA VAL A 250 -21.63 -7.77 3.91
C VAL A 250 -21.30 -8.46 5.24
N GLN A 251 -20.73 -9.67 5.20
CA GLN A 251 -20.53 -10.48 6.40
C GLN A 251 -19.39 -11.48 6.29
N ASN A 252 -18.88 -11.95 7.43
CA ASN A 252 -18.05 -13.16 7.44
C ASN A 252 -18.87 -14.33 6.88
N TYR A 253 -18.20 -15.31 6.29
CA TYR A 253 -18.87 -16.50 5.78
C TYR A 253 -19.65 -17.19 6.89
N ASN A 254 -20.98 -17.24 6.73
CA ASN A 254 -21.93 -17.75 7.74
C ASN A 254 -21.75 -17.13 9.15
N ASN A 255 -21.29 -15.87 9.25
CA ASN A 255 -20.98 -15.20 10.52
C ASN A 255 -19.96 -15.94 11.40
N LEU A 256 -19.10 -16.76 10.80
CA LEU A 256 -18.05 -17.48 11.52
C LEU A 256 -16.90 -16.53 11.88
N ALA A 257 -16.38 -16.66 13.11
CA ALA A 257 -15.33 -15.78 13.63
C ALA A 257 -13.95 -16.02 13.00
N ASP A 258 -13.68 -17.24 12.53
CA ASP A 258 -12.41 -17.67 11.91
C ASP A 258 -12.29 -17.29 10.43
N ARG A 259 -13.31 -16.63 9.85
CA ARG A 259 -13.40 -16.31 8.41
C ARG A 259 -13.60 -14.83 8.19
N VAL A 260 -12.65 -14.02 8.68
CA VAL A 260 -12.79 -12.58 8.77
C VAL A 260 -12.81 -11.94 7.39
N GLY A 261 -13.86 -11.16 7.11
CA GLY A 261 -13.97 -10.29 5.95
C GLY A 261 -13.57 -8.85 6.27
N HIS A 262 -12.83 -8.22 5.37
CA HIS A 262 -12.41 -6.82 5.44
C HIS A 262 -12.96 -6.07 4.22
N LEU A 263 -13.60 -4.92 4.44
CA LEU A 263 -14.10 -4.07 3.36
C LEU A 263 -13.09 -2.97 3.06
N VAL A 264 -12.68 -2.83 1.80
CA VAL A 264 -11.83 -1.74 1.33
C VAL A 264 -12.56 -1.02 0.20
N LYS A 265 -12.97 0.22 0.45
CA LYS A 265 -13.54 1.09 -0.57
C LYS A 265 -12.40 1.79 -1.34
N VAL A 266 -12.33 1.54 -2.65
CA VAL A 266 -11.37 2.13 -3.59
C VAL A 266 -12.08 2.93 -4.69
N GLY A 267 -11.34 3.68 -5.49
CA GLY A 267 -11.89 4.45 -6.61
C GLY A 267 -12.74 5.66 -6.18
N THR A 268 -13.10 6.51 -7.13
CA THR A 268 -13.75 7.81 -6.88
C THR A 268 -15.27 7.74 -6.69
N GLY A 269 -15.91 6.63 -7.07
CA GLY A 269 -17.36 6.44 -6.94
C GLY A 269 -17.85 6.32 -5.48
N LYS A 270 -19.18 6.38 -5.27
CA LYS A 270 -19.83 6.22 -3.95
C LYS A 270 -20.39 4.81 -3.78
N LEU A 271 -19.95 4.06 -2.76
CA LEU A 271 -20.58 2.80 -2.36
C LEU A 271 -21.54 3.07 -1.20
N ILE A 272 -22.84 2.86 -1.41
CA ILE A 272 -23.89 3.04 -0.40
C ILE A 272 -24.28 1.68 0.15
N LEU A 273 -24.13 1.48 1.46
CA LEU A 273 -24.66 0.34 2.19
C LEU A 273 -25.94 0.76 2.89
N THR A 274 -27.02 0.00 2.74
CA THR A 274 -28.30 0.27 3.45
C THR A 274 -28.70 -0.86 4.42
N GLY A 275 -28.08 -2.04 4.30
CA GLY A 275 -28.32 -3.19 5.18
C GLY A 275 -27.40 -3.23 6.41
N ASN A 276 -27.70 -4.16 7.33
CA ASN A 276 -26.85 -4.44 8.49
C ASN A 276 -25.64 -5.31 8.09
N ASN A 277 -24.43 -4.79 8.26
CA ASN A 277 -23.19 -5.46 7.88
C ASN A 277 -22.48 -6.03 9.12
N THR A 278 -22.19 -7.33 9.11
CA THR A 278 -21.75 -8.09 10.29
C THR A 278 -20.31 -8.61 10.19
N TYR A 279 -19.57 -8.22 9.14
CA TYR A 279 -18.14 -8.58 9.04
C TYR A 279 -17.35 -7.94 10.18
N THR A 280 -16.36 -8.68 10.69
CA THR A 280 -15.60 -8.27 11.90
C THR A 280 -14.24 -7.67 11.58
N GLY A 281 -13.80 -7.73 10.33
CA GLY A 281 -12.54 -7.15 9.88
C GLY A 281 -12.65 -5.63 9.68
N MET A 282 -11.55 -5.07 9.20
CA MET A 282 -11.40 -3.64 8.97
C MET A 282 -12.34 -3.12 7.88
N THR A 283 -12.72 -1.85 8.01
CA THR A 283 -13.36 -1.04 6.96
C THR A 283 -12.39 0.07 6.56
N ILE A 284 -11.73 -0.05 5.42
CA ILE A 284 -10.77 0.94 4.93
C ILE A 284 -11.40 1.73 3.79
N ILE A 285 -11.47 3.05 3.92
CA ILE A 285 -11.94 3.94 2.87
C ILE A 285 -10.72 4.63 2.29
N SER A 286 -10.20 4.07 1.21
CA SER A 286 -8.95 4.51 0.61
C SER A 286 -9.11 5.66 -0.38
N ASN A 287 -10.28 5.75 -1.02
CA ASN A 287 -10.65 6.82 -1.94
C ASN A 287 -12.18 6.86 -2.15
N GLY A 288 -12.70 7.98 -2.63
CA GLY A 288 -14.12 8.20 -2.88
C GLY A 288 -14.94 8.17 -1.60
N VAL A 289 -16.18 7.66 -1.70
CA VAL A 289 -17.15 7.70 -0.60
C VAL A 289 -17.63 6.29 -0.24
N LEU A 290 -17.51 5.90 1.03
CA LEU A 290 -18.32 4.83 1.61
C LEU A 290 -19.45 5.49 2.41
N ALA A 291 -20.70 5.19 2.07
CA ALA A 291 -21.85 5.77 2.73
C ALA A 291 -22.72 4.71 3.42
N LEU A 292 -23.27 5.08 4.57
CA LEU A 292 -24.32 4.35 5.27
C LEU A 292 -25.61 5.16 5.19
N ALA A 293 -26.71 4.51 4.80
CA ALA A 293 -28.02 5.15 4.69
C ALA A 293 -29.14 4.29 5.27
N GLY A 294 -30.24 4.92 5.67
CA GLY A 294 -31.40 4.23 6.22
C GLY A 294 -31.06 3.51 7.54
N ASN A 295 -31.24 2.18 7.54
CA ASN A 295 -30.97 1.33 8.71
C ASN A 295 -29.59 0.64 8.65
N ALA A 296 -28.68 1.16 7.83
CA ALA A 296 -27.35 0.60 7.70
C ALA A 296 -26.60 0.64 9.03
N ALA A 297 -25.89 -0.44 9.31
CA ALA A 297 -24.99 -0.53 10.44
C ALA A 297 -23.73 -1.30 10.06
N LEU A 298 -22.64 -0.97 10.72
CA LEU A 298 -21.42 -1.79 10.78
C LEU A 298 -21.42 -2.46 12.15
N SER A 299 -22.12 -3.57 12.31
CA SER A 299 -22.37 -4.18 13.62
C SER A 299 -21.27 -5.16 14.06
N GLY A 300 -20.19 -5.31 13.28
CA GLY A 300 -19.04 -6.12 13.66
C GLY A 300 -18.31 -5.49 14.84
N ALA A 301 -18.26 -6.19 15.98
CA ALA A 301 -17.75 -5.64 17.24
C ALA A 301 -16.31 -5.11 17.15
N THR A 302 -15.43 -5.76 16.40
CA THR A 302 -14.00 -5.42 16.27
C THR A 302 -13.66 -4.59 15.04
N ASN A 303 -14.65 -3.93 14.44
CA ASN A 303 -14.45 -3.19 13.19
C ASN A 303 -13.56 -1.97 13.43
N TYR A 304 -12.42 -1.91 12.73
CA TYR A 304 -11.61 -0.70 12.63
C TYR A 304 -11.96 0.03 11.34
N ILE A 305 -12.59 1.19 11.47
CA ILE A 305 -13.00 2.07 10.38
C ILE A 305 -11.89 3.09 10.16
N MET A 306 -11.20 3.00 9.01
CA MET A 306 -10.07 3.85 8.65
C MET A 306 -10.44 4.70 7.43
N VAL A 307 -10.43 6.03 7.59
CA VAL A 307 -10.71 6.99 6.52
C VAL A 307 -9.39 7.64 6.08
N LEU A 308 -8.91 7.29 4.88
CA LEU A 308 -7.66 7.85 4.36
C LEU A 308 -7.83 9.30 3.91
N SER A 309 -6.70 9.99 3.72
CA SER A 309 -6.68 11.35 3.20
C SER A 309 -7.42 11.44 1.86
N GLY A 310 -8.32 12.43 1.73
CA GLY A 310 -9.16 12.63 0.55
C GLY A 310 -10.37 11.69 0.43
N ALA A 311 -10.52 10.71 1.32
CA ALA A 311 -11.68 9.81 1.36
C ALA A 311 -12.77 10.31 2.32
N ILE A 312 -14.01 9.85 2.08
CA ILE A 312 -15.19 10.27 2.86
C ILE A 312 -15.92 9.04 3.42
N PHE A 313 -16.16 9.06 4.72
CA PHE A 313 -17.16 8.21 5.38
C PHE A 313 -18.45 9.01 5.58
N ASP A 314 -19.50 8.70 4.82
CA ASP A 314 -20.74 9.48 4.79
C ASP A 314 -21.86 8.73 5.52
N VAL A 315 -22.24 9.25 6.69
CA VAL A 315 -23.30 8.72 7.55
C VAL A 315 -24.45 9.72 7.72
N ALA A 316 -24.53 10.73 6.84
CA ALA A 316 -25.52 11.80 6.94
C ALA A 316 -26.96 11.32 6.68
N ASP A 317 -27.12 10.25 5.89
CA ASP A 317 -28.41 9.69 5.51
C ASP A 317 -28.94 8.63 6.52
N LEU A 318 -28.31 8.49 7.69
CA LEU A 318 -28.82 7.67 8.79
C LEU A 318 -29.91 8.39 9.58
N ALA A 319 -30.94 7.66 10.01
CA ALA A 319 -32.05 8.23 10.79
C ALA A 319 -31.64 8.67 12.21
N ILE A 320 -30.57 8.07 12.74
CA ILE A 320 -29.95 8.42 14.01
C ILE A 320 -28.45 8.68 13.77
N PRO A 321 -27.77 9.43 14.64
CA PRO A 321 -26.32 9.56 14.56
C PRO A 321 -25.63 8.20 14.46
N PHE A 322 -24.55 8.12 13.67
CA PHE A 322 -23.74 6.91 13.61
C PHE A 322 -23.11 6.65 14.98
N THR A 323 -23.46 5.52 15.59
CA THR A 323 -22.95 5.14 16.91
C THR A 323 -21.74 4.23 16.79
N LEU A 324 -20.60 4.65 17.34
CA LEU A 324 -19.42 3.79 17.46
C LEU A 324 -19.59 2.81 18.65
N LEU A 325 -19.39 1.51 18.41
CA LEU A 325 -19.55 0.47 19.43
C LEU A 325 -18.28 0.33 20.31
N PRO A 326 -18.36 -0.25 21.53
CA PRO A 326 -17.25 -0.27 22.49
C PRO A 326 -15.92 -0.86 22.03
N GLN A 327 -15.93 -1.80 21.09
CA GLN A 327 -14.73 -2.46 20.56
C GLN A 327 -14.36 -1.96 19.15
N GLN A 328 -15.08 -0.96 18.65
CA GLN A 328 -14.80 -0.35 17.37
C GLN A 328 -13.86 0.81 17.52
N SER A 329 -13.15 1.07 16.43
CA SER A 329 -12.33 2.27 16.31
C SER A 329 -12.66 2.99 15.02
N LEU A 330 -12.62 4.33 15.06
CA LEU A 330 -12.75 5.20 13.90
C LEU A 330 -11.51 6.09 13.82
N GLY A 331 -10.79 6.06 12.71
CA GLY A 331 -9.53 6.75 12.58
C GLY A 331 -9.14 7.16 11.17
N GLY A 332 -7.91 7.66 11.04
CA GLY A 332 -7.35 8.16 9.79
C GLY A 332 -7.31 9.68 9.68
N ASN A 333 -7.01 10.16 8.48
CA ASN A 333 -6.82 11.58 8.13
C ASN A 333 -7.85 12.10 7.11
N GLY A 334 -8.95 11.35 6.94
CA GLY A 334 -10.03 11.68 6.04
C GLY A 334 -11.17 12.47 6.70
N CYS A 335 -12.30 12.51 6.01
CA CYS A 335 -13.49 13.23 6.44
C CYS A 335 -14.65 12.29 6.75
N VAL A 336 -15.34 12.55 7.86
CA VAL A 336 -16.62 11.93 8.22
C VAL A 336 -17.73 12.97 8.05
N VAL A 337 -18.76 12.62 7.27
CA VAL A 337 -19.91 13.48 6.98
C VAL A 337 -21.13 12.88 7.68
N GLY A 338 -21.93 13.71 8.34
CA GLY A 338 -23.04 13.26 9.20
C GLY A 338 -22.68 13.23 10.68
N ASN A 339 -23.71 13.11 11.53
CA ASN A 339 -23.56 13.16 12.99
C ASN A 339 -23.00 11.84 13.52
N VAL A 340 -22.02 11.91 14.40
CA VAL A 340 -21.40 10.75 15.05
C VAL A 340 -21.56 10.83 16.56
N ALA A 341 -21.92 9.70 17.18
CA ALA A 341 -22.06 9.56 18.61
C ALA A 341 -21.18 8.41 19.13
N LEU A 342 -20.48 8.63 20.24
CA LEU A 342 -19.69 7.63 20.93
C LEU A 342 -20.29 7.43 22.32
N GLN A 343 -20.87 6.24 22.51
CA GLN A 343 -21.24 5.75 23.85
C GLN A 343 -20.10 4.94 24.50
N ALA A 344 -19.13 4.53 23.69
CA ALA A 344 -17.88 3.85 23.99
C ALA A 344 -17.02 3.84 22.69
N GLY A 345 -15.89 3.13 22.68
CA GLY A 345 -15.06 2.93 21.49
C GLY A 345 -13.88 3.89 21.42
N THR A 346 -13.14 3.84 20.30
CA THR A 346 -11.87 4.56 20.18
C THR A 346 -11.80 5.46 18.94
N LEU A 347 -11.42 6.72 19.11
CA LEU A 347 -10.99 7.57 18.01
C LEU A 347 -9.47 7.51 17.85
N LEU A 348 -9.03 7.32 16.60
CA LEU A 348 -7.62 7.20 16.20
C LEU A 348 -7.33 8.22 15.08
N PRO A 349 -7.35 9.54 15.35
CA PRO A 349 -6.89 10.51 14.37
C PRO A 349 -5.49 10.13 13.87
N GLY A 350 -5.22 10.33 12.58
CA GLY A 350 -3.90 9.97 12.06
C GLY A 350 -3.77 8.61 11.38
N LEU A 351 -2.65 8.45 10.68
CA LEU A 351 -1.99 7.20 10.32
C LEU A 351 -0.48 7.46 10.44
N GLY A 352 -0.05 7.81 11.65
CA GLY A 352 0.95 8.86 11.84
C GLY A 352 0.25 10.17 12.22
N VAL A 353 1.02 11.16 12.68
CA VAL A 353 0.53 12.51 12.96
C VAL A 353 -0.38 13.07 11.84
N GLY A 354 -1.61 13.45 12.19
CA GLY A 354 -2.57 14.01 11.24
C GLY A 354 -3.87 14.53 11.86
N THR A 355 -4.94 14.62 11.07
CA THR A 355 -6.20 15.23 11.52
C THR A 355 -7.39 14.43 11.03
N LEU A 356 -8.20 13.91 11.95
CA LEU A 356 -9.50 13.34 11.64
C LEU A 356 -10.57 14.44 11.64
N THR A 357 -11.30 14.56 10.55
CA THR A 357 -12.28 15.64 10.35
C THR A 357 -13.71 15.12 10.41
N PHE A 358 -14.56 15.78 11.20
CA PHE A 358 -16.01 15.61 11.22
C PHE A 358 -16.66 16.87 10.62
N SER A 359 -17.48 16.71 9.57
CA SER A 359 -18.18 17.83 8.91
C SER A 359 -19.44 18.28 9.66
N ASN A 360 -19.92 17.47 10.60
CA ASN A 360 -21.12 17.75 11.39
C ASN A 360 -20.79 17.58 12.89
N ASN A 361 -21.76 17.14 13.69
CA ASN A 361 -21.62 17.07 15.14
C ASN A 361 -20.90 15.79 15.58
N LEU A 362 -20.10 15.91 16.62
CA LEU A 362 -19.45 14.80 17.32
C LEU A 362 -19.89 14.80 18.79
N SER A 363 -20.60 13.75 19.20
CA SER A 363 -21.00 13.57 20.61
C SER A 363 -20.18 12.46 21.27
N MET A 364 -19.44 12.80 22.30
CA MET A 364 -18.81 11.85 23.22
C MET A 364 -19.51 11.99 24.56
N SER A 365 -20.48 11.11 24.81
CA SER A 365 -21.43 11.22 25.93
C SER A 365 -21.70 9.88 26.63
N GLY A 366 -20.78 8.93 26.45
CA GLY A 366 -20.96 7.55 26.88
C GLY A 366 -21.07 7.33 28.38
N MET A 367 -21.83 6.29 28.76
CA MET A 367 -21.80 5.73 30.11
C MET A 367 -20.56 4.86 30.36
N LEU A 368 -19.88 4.44 29.29
CA LEU A 368 -18.60 3.72 29.31
C LEU A 368 -17.48 4.64 28.81
N THR A 369 -16.22 4.24 29.02
CA THR A 369 -15.06 5.00 28.57
C THR A 369 -15.02 5.14 27.05
N VAL A 370 -14.93 6.39 26.58
CA VAL A 370 -14.51 6.73 25.21
C VAL A 370 -13.01 7.00 25.24
N THR A 371 -12.25 6.49 24.28
CA THR A 371 -10.80 6.72 24.21
C THR A 371 -10.42 7.46 22.93
N ASN A 372 -9.72 8.58 23.05
CA ASN A 372 -9.12 9.29 21.92
C ASN A 372 -7.60 9.13 22.02
N VAL A 373 -6.99 8.51 21.01
CA VAL A 373 -5.54 8.27 20.99
C VAL A 373 -4.89 9.31 20.08
N PHE A 374 -3.93 10.06 20.62
CA PHE A 374 -3.19 11.07 19.88
C PHE A 374 -1.70 10.73 19.85
N GLU A 375 -1.15 10.60 18.66
CA GLU A 375 0.29 10.59 18.41
C GLU A 375 0.84 12.01 18.50
N ILE A 376 1.86 12.21 19.34
CA ILE A 376 2.42 13.53 19.64
C ILE A 376 3.92 13.54 19.36
N SER A 377 4.39 14.44 18.50
CA SER A 377 5.82 14.66 18.28
C SER A 377 6.25 16.04 18.78
N GLU A 378 5.70 17.10 18.18
CA GLU A 378 6.03 18.50 18.46
C GLU A 378 4.75 19.36 18.41
N PRO A 379 4.73 20.59 18.94
CA PRO A 379 3.54 21.44 18.95
C PRO A 379 2.93 21.67 17.56
N GLU A 380 3.73 21.65 16.49
CA GLU A 380 3.26 21.75 15.11
C GLU A 380 2.96 20.40 14.45
N VAL A 381 3.40 19.30 15.07
CA VAL A 381 3.35 17.93 14.51
C VAL A 381 2.72 16.99 15.55
N HIS A 382 1.39 16.96 15.56
CA HIS A 382 0.57 16.18 16.47
C HIS A 382 -0.76 15.78 15.82
N ASP A 383 -1.35 14.70 16.31
CA ASP A 383 -2.72 14.34 15.97
C ASP A 383 -3.72 15.38 16.47
N SER A 384 -4.78 15.61 15.69
CA SER A 384 -5.91 16.41 16.12
C SER A 384 -7.26 15.88 15.63
N ILE A 385 -8.32 16.24 16.34
CA ILE A 385 -9.70 16.03 15.94
C ILE A 385 -10.31 17.38 15.62
N TYR A 386 -10.82 17.53 14.39
CA TYR A 386 -11.53 18.73 13.95
C TYR A 386 -13.02 18.42 13.75
N VAL A 387 -13.88 19.22 14.37
CA VAL A 387 -15.34 19.09 14.30
C VAL A 387 -15.94 20.37 13.75
N ALA A 388 -16.50 20.38 12.55
CA ALA A 388 -17.10 21.59 12.00
C ALA A 388 -18.39 22.00 12.75
N GLY A 389 -19.11 21.03 13.32
CA GLY A 389 -20.34 21.24 14.09
C GLY A 389 -20.12 21.36 15.59
N ASP A 390 -21.14 20.97 16.35
CA ASP A 390 -21.09 20.91 17.82
C ASP A 390 -20.20 19.75 18.29
N LEU A 391 -19.43 20.03 19.34
CA LEU A 391 -18.61 19.03 20.04
C LEU A 391 -19.20 18.84 21.44
N GLU A 392 -19.65 17.63 21.76
CA GLU A 392 -20.07 17.28 23.12
C GLU A 392 -19.00 16.44 23.81
N LEU A 393 -18.60 16.90 25.00
CA LEU A 393 -17.69 16.26 25.94
C LEU A 393 -18.41 15.99 27.26
N SER A 394 -19.11 14.86 27.34
CA SER A 394 -19.87 14.39 28.51
C SER A 394 -19.42 12.98 28.91
N GLY A 395 -19.44 12.64 30.19
CA GLY A 395 -19.02 11.30 30.66
C GLY A 395 -17.50 11.17 30.80
N LEU A 396 -16.98 9.93 30.83
CA LEU A 396 -15.54 9.66 30.97
C LEU A 396 -14.87 9.51 29.61
N ILE A 397 -13.97 10.44 29.26
CA ILE A 397 -13.26 10.44 27.98
C ILE A 397 -11.75 10.39 28.24
N GLU A 398 -11.11 9.29 27.89
CA GLU A 398 -9.66 9.17 27.97
C GLU A 398 -8.99 9.85 26.78
N VAL A 399 -8.02 10.71 27.08
CA VAL A 399 -7.10 11.31 26.11
C VAL A 399 -5.76 10.60 26.25
N LYS A 400 -5.57 9.56 25.44
CA LYS A 400 -4.37 8.73 25.46
C LYS A 400 -3.29 9.33 24.55
N LEU A 401 -2.16 9.73 25.12
CA LEU A 401 -1.03 10.28 24.40
C LEU A 401 -0.02 9.19 24.07
N VAL A 402 0.37 9.11 22.80
CA VAL A 402 1.40 8.22 22.29
C VAL A 402 2.55 9.09 21.77
N PRO A 403 3.61 9.33 22.56
CA PRO A 403 4.72 10.14 22.09
C PRO A 403 5.46 9.40 20.96
N VAL A 404 5.78 10.12 19.89
CA VAL A 404 6.59 9.60 18.78
C VAL A 404 8.07 9.45 19.22
N ALA A 405 8.50 10.29 20.15
CA ALA A 405 9.78 10.19 20.85
C ALA A 405 9.61 9.59 22.25
N SER A 406 10.70 9.48 23.03
CA SER A 406 10.63 8.99 24.41
C SER A 406 9.96 9.94 25.41
N VAL A 407 9.79 11.22 25.04
CA VAL A 407 9.13 12.27 25.85
C VAL A 407 8.28 13.16 24.96
N ILE A 408 7.27 13.83 25.53
CA ILE A 408 6.51 14.88 24.85
C ILE A 408 7.21 16.22 25.14
N PRO A 409 7.71 16.95 24.13
CA PRO A 409 8.40 18.22 24.34
C PRO A 409 7.52 19.30 24.97
N ASN A 410 8.15 20.30 25.61
CA ASN A 410 7.45 21.49 26.07
C ASN A 410 6.74 22.20 24.91
N GLY A 411 5.51 22.63 25.13
CA GLY A 411 4.75 23.36 24.14
C GLY A 411 3.25 23.25 24.32
N ARG A 412 2.51 23.73 23.33
CA ARG A 412 1.05 23.81 23.34
C ARG A 412 0.49 23.12 22.10
N TYR A 413 -0.25 22.04 22.30
CA TYR A 413 -0.71 21.12 21.26
C TYR A 413 -2.24 21.21 21.12
N PRO A 414 -2.79 21.75 20.01
CA PRO A 414 -4.24 21.82 19.80
C PRO A 414 -4.84 20.46 19.41
N LEU A 415 -5.32 19.70 20.40
CA LEU A 415 -5.84 18.33 20.18
C LEU A 415 -7.27 18.29 19.64
N TYR A 416 -8.12 19.23 20.05
CA TYR A 416 -9.51 19.31 19.58
C TYR A 416 -9.81 20.71 19.07
N ARG A 417 -10.56 20.80 17.98
CA ARG A 417 -11.12 22.04 17.45
C ARG A 417 -12.58 21.84 17.10
N TRP A 418 -13.41 22.85 17.36
CA TRP A 418 -14.81 22.79 16.99
C TRP A 418 -15.32 24.08 16.33
N GLY A 419 -16.32 23.96 15.46
CA GLY A 419 -16.95 25.09 14.76
C GLY A 419 -18.26 25.56 15.40
N GLY A 420 -19.03 24.65 16.01
CA GLY A 420 -20.31 24.91 16.66
C GLY A 420 -20.17 25.28 18.14
N THR A 421 -20.99 24.65 18.97
CA THR A 421 -21.04 24.81 20.43
C THR A 421 -20.27 23.68 21.12
N LEU A 422 -19.56 24.01 22.19
CA LEU A 422 -19.04 23.01 23.12
C LEU A 422 -20.13 22.68 24.15
N ILE A 423 -20.57 21.42 24.19
CA ILE A 423 -21.53 20.90 25.17
C ILE A 423 -20.73 20.07 26.18
N GLY A 424 -20.99 20.25 27.47
CA GLY A 424 -20.20 19.62 28.54
C GLY A 424 -18.95 20.43 28.90
N ASP A 425 -17.91 19.77 29.42
CA ASP A 425 -16.71 20.43 29.96
C ASP A 425 -15.44 19.60 29.74
N VAL A 426 -14.28 20.25 29.61
CA VAL A 426 -12.98 19.57 29.49
C VAL A 426 -12.57 18.79 30.74
N ALA A 427 -13.22 19.01 31.89
CA ALA A 427 -13.06 18.19 33.09
C ALA A 427 -13.47 16.72 32.86
N ASN A 428 -14.25 16.44 31.81
CA ASN A 428 -14.60 15.09 31.39
C ASN A 428 -13.47 14.37 30.62
N LEU A 429 -12.40 15.11 30.27
CA LEU A 429 -11.20 14.55 29.64
C LEU A 429 -10.18 14.12 30.70
N VAL A 430 -9.78 12.84 30.64
CA VAL A 430 -8.78 12.25 31.53
C VAL A 430 -7.53 11.92 30.72
N LEU A 431 -6.41 12.58 31.03
CA LEU A 431 -5.13 12.32 30.37
C LEU A 431 -4.57 10.95 30.77
N VAL A 432 -4.15 10.18 29.76
CA VAL A 432 -3.42 8.92 29.91
C VAL A 432 -2.14 9.03 29.10
N HIS A 433 -0.97 8.96 29.73
CA HIS A 433 0.32 9.10 29.03
C HIS A 433 1.42 8.25 29.70
N PRO A 434 2.49 7.89 28.96
CA PRO A 434 3.67 7.27 29.57
C PRO A 434 4.31 8.16 30.64
N PRO A 435 5.02 7.60 31.63
CA PRO A 435 5.76 8.38 32.61
C PRO A 435 6.74 9.34 31.93
N GLN A 436 6.65 10.63 32.27
CA GLN A 436 7.61 11.64 31.82
C GLN A 436 7.78 12.73 32.88
N GLN A 437 8.87 13.48 32.78
CA GLN A 437 9.09 14.66 33.61
C GLN A 437 8.25 15.85 33.11
N GLY A 438 8.05 16.86 33.95
CA GLY A 438 7.22 18.01 33.63
C GLY A 438 5.73 17.83 33.96
N THR A 439 4.94 18.83 33.58
CA THR A 439 3.49 18.91 33.82
C THR A 439 2.75 18.89 32.48
N LEU A 440 1.73 18.03 32.38
CA LEU A 440 0.80 17.94 31.26
C LEU A 440 -0.58 18.36 31.73
N LYS A 441 -1.20 19.31 31.02
CA LYS A 441 -2.53 19.81 31.39
C LYS A 441 -3.40 20.05 30.16
N LEU A 442 -4.63 19.54 30.20
CA LEU A 442 -5.66 19.91 29.23
C LEU A 442 -6.31 21.24 29.62
N ARG A 443 -6.50 22.11 28.63
CA ARG A 443 -7.12 23.43 28.81
C ARG A 443 -8.01 23.78 27.63
N ALA A 444 -9.27 24.11 27.92
CA ALA A 444 -10.16 24.70 26.93
C ALA A 444 -9.82 26.18 26.69
N ASP A 445 -9.87 26.59 25.44
CA ASP A 445 -10.00 27.98 25.01
C ASP A 445 -11.31 28.08 24.20
N THR A 446 -12.38 28.46 24.89
CA THR A 446 -13.73 28.52 24.29
C THR A 446 -13.90 29.69 23.33
N VAL A 447 -13.03 30.71 23.41
CA VAL A 447 -13.02 31.84 22.48
C VAL A 447 -12.45 31.41 21.13
N ASN A 448 -11.30 30.71 21.16
CA ASN A 448 -10.64 30.20 19.96
C ASN A 448 -11.13 28.80 19.53
N LYS A 449 -12.13 28.27 20.24
CA LYS A 449 -12.76 26.96 20.01
C LYS A 449 -11.77 25.80 19.86
N VAL A 450 -10.87 25.71 20.84
CA VAL A 450 -9.80 24.70 20.85
C VAL A 450 -9.57 24.15 22.25
N VAL A 451 -9.25 22.86 22.36
CA VAL A 451 -8.69 22.27 23.58
C VAL A 451 -7.21 22.01 23.34
N PHE A 452 -6.38 22.60 24.19
CA PHE A 452 -4.94 22.41 24.17
C PHE A 452 -4.50 21.37 25.20
N LEU A 453 -3.45 20.62 24.85
CA LEU A 453 -2.52 20.05 25.81
C LEU A 453 -1.36 21.03 26.00
N ASP A 454 -1.21 21.56 27.21
CA ASP A 454 -0.07 22.38 27.62
C ASP A 454 0.97 21.47 28.30
N VAL A 455 2.20 21.42 27.78
CA VAL A 455 3.34 20.65 28.31
C VAL A 455 4.42 21.61 28.76
N THR A 456 4.82 21.53 30.03
CA THR A 456 5.81 22.45 30.64
C THR A 456 6.75 21.73 31.59
N GLY A 457 7.97 22.25 31.79
CA GLY A 457 8.90 21.71 32.78
C GLY A 457 9.58 20.40 32.38
N VAL A 458 9.50 20.00 31.11
CA VAL A 458 10.30 18.91 30.53
C VAL A 458 11.73 19.45 30.28
N PRO A 459 12.80 18.86 30.83
CA PRO A 459 14.16 19.29 30.51
C PRO A 459 14.49 19.08 29.03
N GLY A 460 14.94 20.12 28.33
CA GLY A 460 15.26 20.10 26.89
C GLY A 460 15.28 21.51 26.28
N GLY A 461 16.02 21.69 25.18
CA GLY A 461 16.12 22.97 24.45
C GLY A 461 17.27 23.89 24.89
N ARG A 462 18.17 23.44 25.77
CA ARG A 462 19.34 24.20 26.24
C ARG A 462 20.50 24.11 25.26
N GLU A 463 21.36 25.12 25.23
CA GLU A 463 22.67 25.03 24.56
C GLU A 463 23.68 24.38 25.49
N LEU A 464 24.15 23.20 25.11
CA LEU A 464 25.03 22.37 25.92
C LEU A 464 26.40 22.22 25.24
N ILE A 465 27.45 22.64 25.94
CA ILE A 465 28.83 22.49 25.45
C ILE A 465 29.41 21.18 25.98
N TRP A 466 29.85 20.32 25.07
CA TRP A 466 30.52 19.06 25.37
C TRP A 466 31.79 19.31 26.19
N ARG A 467 31.91 18.60 27.31
CA ARG A 467 33.13 18.55 28.12
C ARG A 467 33.72 17.15 28.09
N GLY A 468 32.89 16.11 28.17
CA GLY A 468 33.34 14.74 28.32
C GLY A 468 34.09 14.50 29.65
N ASP A 469 34.21 13.24 30.03
CA ASP A 469 34.95 12.81 31.23
C ASP A 469 36.37 12.33 30.91
N GLY A 470 36.71 12.17 29.61
CA GLY A 470 37.99 11.67 29.14
C GLY A 470 38.22 10.17 29.39
N VAL A 471 37.22 9.44 29.89
CA VAL A 471 37.31 8.01 30.22
C VAL A 471 36.35 7.19 29.39
N GLN A 472 35.05 7.45 29.50
CA GLN A 472 34.02 6.78 28.69
C GLN A 472 33.44 7.71 27.62
N ASN A 473 33.46 9.02 27.88
CA ASN A 473 32.90 10.05 27.00
C ASN A 473 31.49 9.68 26.52
N SER A 474 30.67 9.19 27.45
CA SER A 474 29.29 8.76 27.18
C SER A 474 28.39 9.94 26.84
N TRP A 475 27.70 9.85 25.71
CA TRP A 475 26.57 10.69 25.37
C TRP A 475 25.30 9.90 25.64
N ASP A 476 24.66 10.22 26.76
CA ASP A 476 23.41 9.65 27.25
C ASP A 476 22.64 10.67 28.10
N PHE A 477 21.59 10.24 28.80
CA PHE A 477 20.75 11.08 29.63
C PHE A 477 21.14 11.13 31.12
N VAL A 478 22.27 10.54 31.50
CA VAL A 478 22.67 10.35 32.91
C VAL A 478 24.05 10.96 33.18
N ALA A 479 25.01 10.79 32.28
CA ALA A 479 26.38 11.25 32.41
C ALA A 479 26.46 12.78 32.37
N LEU A 480 27.18 13.35 33.36
CA LEU A 480 27.37 14.80 33.49
C LEU A 480 28.50 15.32 32.57
N ASN A 481 28.41 15.00 31.29
CA ASN A 481 29.44 15.30 30.28
C ASN A 481 29.21 16.63 29.54
N TRP A 482 28.17 17.38 29.89
CA TRP A 482 27.73 18.60 29.23
C TRP A 482 27.78 19.81 30.16
N ARG A 483 27.84 21.03 29.63
CA ARG A 483 27.79 22.27 30.42
C ARG A 483 26.70 23.22 29.92
N ASP A 484 25.84 23.71 30.82
CA ASP A 484 24.69 24.59 30.53
C ASP A 484 24.81 26.02 31.09
N GLY A 485 26.05 26.52 31.22
CA GLY A 485 26.35 27.81 31.83
C GLY A 485 26.35 27.80 33.36
N SER A 486 25.53 26.96 34.00
CA SER A 486 25.44 26.84 35.47
C SER A 486 26.42 25.81 36.08
N GLY A 487 26.84 24.82 35.29
CA GLY A 487 27.74 23.76 35.75
C GLY A 487 27.74 22.57 34.80
N LEU A 488 28.29 21.43 35.25
CA LEU A 488 28.15 20.18 34.52
C LEU A 488 26.74 19.61 34.68
N CYS A 489 26.19 19.07 33.60
CA CYS A 489 24.84 18.56 33.50
C CYS A 489 24.79 17.36 32.54
N ALA A 490 23.70 16.60 32.61
CA ALA A 490 23.39 15.57 31.63
C ALA A 490 22.65 16.18 30.43
N PHE A 491 22.79 15.53 29.28
CA PHE A 491 22.02 15.85 28.09
C PHE A 491 20.57 15.43 28.28
N ALA A 492 19.63 16.22 27.74
CA ALA A 492 18.24 15.85 27.62
C ALA A 492 17.80 15.92 26.15
N SER A 493 16.78 15.14 25.80
CA SER A 493 16.18 15.18 24.47
C SER A 493 15.76 16.62 24.11
N GLY A 494 16.04 17.04 22.89
CA GLY A 494 15.78 18.41 22.41
C GLY A 494 16.84 19.45 22.80
N ASP A 495 17.85 19.13 23.61
CA ASP A 495 18.99 20.04 23.83
C ASP A 495 19.81 20.22 22.53
N ILE A 496 20.52 21.35 22.43
CA ILE A 496 21.49 21.63 21.36
C ILE A 496 22.86 21.16 21.85
N ALA A 497 23.44 20.19 21.15
CA ALA A 497 24.73 19.60 21.47
C ALA A 497 25.87 20.30 20.73
N ILE A 498 26.79 20.95 21.45
CA ILE A 498 27.87 21.75 20.87
C ILE A 498 29.23 21.13 21.22
N PHE A 499 30.02 20.76 20.21
CA PHE A 499 31.37 20.24 20.31
C PHE A 499 32.37 21.29 19.84
N GLU A 500 33.25 21.72 20.75
CA GLU A 500 34.23 22.79 20.51
C GLU A 500 35.62 22.38 21.04
N ASP A 501 36.63 23.22 20.82
CA ASP A 501 38.01 22.95 21.23
C ASP A 501 38.22 22.80 22.75
N SER A 502 37.20 23.07 23.59
CA SER A 502 37.27 22.84 25.04
C SER A 502 36.87 21.43 25.50
N GLY A 503 36.23 20.61 24.67
CA GLY A 503 35.70 19.30 25.10
C GLY A 503 36.69 18.14 24.95
N SER A 504 36.54 17.05 25.70
CA SER A 504 37.34 15.84 25.50
C SER A 504 36.99 15.16 24.17
N ASN A 505 38.00 14.80 23.38
CA ASN A 505 37.87 14.08 22.10
C ASN A 505 38.62 12.74 22.07
N ASN A 506 39.24 12.35 23.20
CA ASN A 506 39.88 11.06 23.38
C ASN A 506 39.60 10.57 24.82
N VAL A 507 38.99 9.41 25.03
CA VAL A 507 38.45 8.43 24.04
C VAL A 507 37.31 9.01 23.16
N PRO A 508 36.86 8.34 22.07
CA PRO A 508 35.75 8.82 21.23
C PRO A 508 34.48 9.16 22.04
N VAL A 509 33.62 10.01 21.48
CA VAL A 509 32.28 10.25 22.04
C VAL A 509 31.42 9.02 21.76
N VAL A 510 30.96 8.35 22.81
CA VAL A 510 30.22 7.10 22.70
C VAL A 510 28.74 7.34 22.93
N ILE A 511 27.92 7.16 21.91
CA ILE A 511 26.46 7.21 22.00
C ILE A 511 25.98 5.89 22.59
N GLN A 512 25.48 5.94 23.84
CA GLN A 512 25.07 4.76 24.61
C GLN A 512 23.57 4.47 24.52
N ILE A 513 22.81 5.42 23.99
CA ILE A 513 21.36 5.35 23.76
C ILE A 513 21.03 6.25 22.58
N ASP A 514 19.95 5.98 21.85
CA ASP A 514 19.49 6.91 20.83
C ASP A 514 19.20 8.29 21.44
N VAL A 515 19.87 9.31 20.89
CA VAL A 515 19.74 10.70 21.35
C VAL A 515 19.02 11.54 20.30
N THR A 516 18.19 12.47 20.76
CA THR A 516 17.33 13.33 19.92
C THR A 516 17.65 14.82 20.14
N PRO A 517 18.89 15.28 19.84
CA PRO A 517 19.21 16.70 19.94
C PRO A 517 18.40 17.53 18.95
N LYS A 518 18.11 18.78 19.32
CA LYS A 518 17.53 19.76 18.39
C LYS A 518 18.53 20.14 17.29
N SER A 519 19.81 20.20 17.65
CA SER A 519 20.90 20.34 16.69
C SER A 519 22.20 19.83 17.30
N VAL A 520 23.07 19.29 16.46
CA VAL A 520 24.44 18.92 16.78
C VAL A 520 25.36 19.86 16.04
N ILE A 521 26.18 20.62 16.75
CA ILE A 521 27.11 21.60 16.22
C ILE A 521 28.52 21.12 16.54
N VAL A 522 29.32 20.83 15.53
CA VAL A 522 30.73 20.47 15.67
C VAL A 522 31.56 21.62 15.11
N ASN A 523 32.05 22.49 15.99
CA ASN A 523 32.80 23.70 15.67
C ASN A 523 34.15 23.68 16.38
N ALA A 524 35.07 22.84 15.89
CA ALA A 524 36.36 22.60 16.52
C ALA A 524 37.48 22.50 15.49
N GLN A 525 38.68 22.93 15.87
CA GLN A 525 39.90 22.71 15.10
C GLN A 525 40.44 21.28 15.26
N LYS A 526 40.19 20.67 16.42
CA LYS A 526 40.53 19.27 16.67
C LYS A 526 39.50 18.30 16.11
N ASP A 527 39.94 17.05 15.95
CA ASP A 527 39.09 15.98 15.45
C ASP A 527 38.16 15.44 16.55
N TYR A 528 36.93 15.12 16.17
CA TYR A 528 35.96 14.39 17.00
C TYR A 528 35.61 13.08 16.33
N SER A 529 35.43 12.02 17.12
CA SER A 529 34.94 10.73 16.64
C SER A 529 33.68 10.35 17.40
N PHE A 530 32.60 10.07 16.67
CA PHE A 530 31.34 9.55 17.20
C PHE A 530 31.26 8.05 16.94
N THR A 531 31.06 7.29 18.00
CA THR A 531 30.87 5.84 17.98
C THR A 531 29.64 5.45 18.80
N SER A 532 29.28 4.17 18.82
CA SER A 532 28.10 3.67 19.55
C SER A 532 28.39 2.36 20.25
N SER A 533 27.76 2.13 21.40
CA SER A 533 27.67 0.82 22.05
C SER A 533 26.30 0.21 21.77
N GLY A 534 26.22 -0.74 20.82
CA GLY A 534 24.95 -1.44 20.53
C GLY A 534 24.13 -0.87 19.38
N GLY A 535 24.73 -0.08 18.49
CA GLY A 535 24.11 0.38 17.23
C GLY A 535 23.23 1.63 17.35
N PHE A 536 23.24 2.28 18.51
CA PHE A 536 22.55 3.56 18.73
C PHE A 536 23.15 4.71 17.93
N GLY A 537 22.36 5.77 17.76
CA GLY A 537 22.82 6.97 17.08
C GLY A 537 22.03 8.23 17.38
N ILE A 538 22.24 9.22 16.52
CA ILE A 538 21.50 10.48 16.55
C ILE A 538 20.25 10.30 15.69
N VAL A 539 19.09 10.49 16.30
CA VAL A 539 17.77 10.29 15.67
C VAL A 539 16.87 11.51 15.89
N GLY A 540 15.69 11.54 15.27
CA GLY A 540 14.74 12.65 15.39
C GLY A 540 14.95 13.77 14.36
N ALA A 541 14.33 14.93 14.57
CA ALA A 541 14.28 15.99 13.55
C ALA A 541 15.51 16.92 13.50
N GLY A 542 16.48 16.75 14.41
CA GLY A 542 17.60 17.67 14.57
C GLY A 542 18.58 17.70 13.41
N SER A 543 19.32 18.81 13.28
CA SER A 543 20.37 19.01 12.27
C SER A 543 21.76 18.59 12.76
N LEU A 544 22.68 18.31 11.82
CA LEU A 544 24.11 18.20 12.07
C LEU A 544 24.86 19.32 11.33
N ILE A 545 25.58 20.17 12.05
CA ILE A 545 26.34 21.29 11.50
C ILE A 545 27.82 21.09 11.82
N LYS A 546 28.66 21.01 10.80
CA LYS A 546 30.12 20.91 10.90
C LYS A 546 30.78 22.18 10.36
N SER A 547 31.57 22.84 11.20
CA SER A 547 32.37 24.03 10.85
C SER A 547 33.81 23.88 11.35
N ASN A 548 34.68 24.81 10.94
CA ASN A 548 36.11 24.83 11.30
C ASN A 548 36.90 23.62 10.74
N THR A 549 38.21 23.59 10.95
CA THR A 549 39.15 22.72 10.20
C THR A 549 39.21 21.27 10.67
N GLY A 550 38.75 20.95 11.88
CA GLY A 550 38.81 19.59 12.42
C GLY A 550 38.00 18.58 11.59
N THR A 551 38.32 17.30 11.72
CA THR A 551 37.58 16.19 11.11
C THR A 551 36.55 15.64 12.08
N LEU A 552 35.31 15.47 11.62
CA LEU A 552 34.32 14.68 12.33
C LEU A 552 34.28 13.27 11.73
N TYR A 553 34.67 12.28 12.50
CA TYR A 553 34.50 10.88 12.16
C TYR A 553 33.15 10.37 12.69
N VAL A 554 32.35 9.81 11.81
CA VAL A 554 31.01 9.26 12.10
C VAL A 554 31.07 7.75 11.87
N PHE A 555 31.32 7.02 12.96
CA PHE A 555 31.42 5.55 12.94
C PHE A 555 30.13 4.88 13.39
N ASN A 556 29.19 5.63 13.97
CA ASN A 556 27.85 5.14 14.31
C ASN A 556 26.85 5.35 13.17
N ASN A 557 25.76 4.59 13.17
CA ASN A 557 24.65 4.79 12.25
C ASN A 557 23.72 5.87 12.82
N ASN A 558 23.28 6.81 11.99
CA ASN A 558 22.37 7.89 12.38
C ASN A 558 21.09 7.84 11.53
N ALA A 559 20.00 8.34 12.09
CA ALA A 559 18.68 8.37 11.45
C ALA A 559 17.93 9.70 11.66
N TYR A 560 18.64 10.79 11.95
CA TYR A 560 18.02 12.11 12.06
C TYR A 560 17.49 12.60 10.69
N ALA A 561 16.38 13.32 10.70
CA ALA A 561 15.70 13.82 9.50
C ALA A 561 16.13 15.25 9.11
N GLY A 562 16.72 16.00 10.04
CA GLY A 562 17.21 17.35 9.79
C GLY A 562 18.41 17.39 8.83
N PRO A 563 18.75 18.58 8.31
CA PRO A 563 19.83 18.72 7.34
C PRO A 563 21.21 18.43 7.95
N THR A 564 22.13 17.94 7.12
CA THR A 564 23.57 17.99 7.41
C THR A 564 24.19 19.18 6.67
N VAL A 565 24.90 20.04 7.38
CA VAL A 565 25.62 21.19 6.79
C VAL A 565 27.10 21.09 7.13
N ILE A 566 27.95 20.94 6.12
CA ILE A 566 29.41 21.00 6.23
C ILE A 566 29.83 22.38 5.73
N GLY A 567 29.96 23.34 6.63
CA GLY A 567 30.43 24.68 6.29
C GLY A 567 31.91 24.68 5.91
N GLU A 568 32.73 23.96 6.68
CA GLU A 568 34.17 23.82 6.47
C GLU A 568 34.69 22.51 7.08
N GLY A 569 35.95 22.16 6.79
CA GLY A 569 36.60 20.95 7.30
C GLY A 569 36.08 19.67 6.63
N ARG A 570 36.10 18.56 7.39
CA ARG A 570 35.82 17.23 6.85
C ARG A 570 34.84 16.44 7.72
N ILE A 571 33.94 15.69 7.07
CA ILE A 571 33.21 14.57 7.67
C ILE A 571 33.68 13.26 7.02
N VAL A 572 33.98 12.25 7.84
CA VAL A 572 34.29 10.89 7.39
C VAL A 572 33.23 9.93 7.92
N VAL A 573 32.50 9.28 7.01
CA VAL A 573 31.46 8.31 7.31
C VAL A 573 32.04 6.91 7.17
N GLY A 574 32.08 6.17 8.27
CA GLY A 574 32.66 4.83 8.35
C GLY A 574 34.16 4.82 8.69
N ASP A 575 34.61 3.70 9.25
CA ASP A 575 35.97 3.46 9.73
C ASP A 575 36.86 2.74 8.70
N GLY A 576 36.29 2.29 7.58
CA GLY A 576 36.96 1.50 6.55
C GLY A 576 37.00 -0.01 6.82
N PHE A 577 36.49 -0.48 7.96
CA PHE A 577 36.57 -1.87 8.39
C PHE A 577 35.20 -2.49 8.71
N SER A 578 34.26 -1.70 9.21
CA SER A 578 32.91 -2.12 9.57
C SER A 578 31.86 -1.55 8.62
N SER A 579 30.68 -2.17 8.58
CA SER A 579 29.50 -1.66 7.87
C SER A 579 28.71 -0.64 8.71
N SER A 580 29.38 0.06 9.63
CA SER A 580 28.77 1.12 10.44
C SER A 580 29.23 2.50 9.96
N GLY A 581 28.42 3.51 10.22
CA GLY A 581 28.63 4.88 9.75
C GLY A 581 27.56 5.28 8.74
N SER A 582 26.65 6.16 9.15
CA SER A 582 25.74 6.86 8.24
C SER A 582 25.48 8.27 8.73
N LEU A 583 25.16 9.17 7.82
CA LEU A 583 24.49 10.43 8.16
C LEU A 583 22.97 10.18 8.29
N GLY A 584 22.22 11.24 8.60
CA GLY A 584 20.76 11.21 8.61
C GLY A 584 20.14 11.13 7.20
N VAL A 585 18.82 11.15 7.15
CA VAL A 585 18.02 11.06 5.91
C VAL A 585 17.68 12.43 5.31
N GLY A 586 18.05 13.52 5.99
CA GLY A 586 17.85 14.89 5.51
C GLY A 586 18.80 15.28 4.36
N PRO A 587 18.58 16.47 3.76
CA PRO A 587 19.45 17.00 2.70
C PRO A 587 20.84 17.35 3.24
N ILE A 588 21.86 17.25 2.37
CA ILE A 588 23.25 17.51 2.72
C ILE A 588 23.73 18.76 1.96
N THR A 589 24.22 19.77 2.68
CA THR A 589 24.94 20.92 2.10
C THR A 589 26.42 20.77 2.43
N ASN A 590 27.24 20.50 1.41
CA ASN A 590 28.68 20.29 1.54
C ASN A 590 29.47 21.47 0.94
N HIS A 591 30.10 22.27 1.77
CA HIS A 591 31.10 23.29 1.39
C HIS A 591 32.54 22.86 1.76
N GLY A 592 32.71 21.74 2.47
CA GLY A 592 34.01 21.18 2.86
C GLY A 592 34.33 19.88 2.11
N VAL A 593 34.66 18.83 2.86
CA VAL A 593 34.93 17.49 2.32
C VAL A 593 34.03 16.46 2.99
N LEU A 594 33.22 15.76 2.20
CA LEU A 594 32.43 14.61 2.65
C LEU A 594 33.07 13.32 2.15
N VAL A 595 33.42 12.41 3.06
CA VAL A 595 34.07 11.14 2.72
C VAL A 595 33.22 9.97 3.15
N TYR A 596 32.99 9.03 2.25
CA TYR A 596 32.49 7.70 2.56
C TYR A 596 33.66 6.72 2.57
N ASN A 597 33.92 6.15 3.74
CA ASN A 597 34.97 5.17 3.98
C ASN A 597 34.37 3.88 4.54
N ARG A 598 33.64 3.16 3.69
CA ARG A 598 32.93 1.92 4.06
C ARG A 598 33.41 0.74 3.19
N PRO A 599 33.55 -0.46 3.76
CA PRO A 599 33.97 -1.65 3.01
C PRO A 599 32.81 -2.34 2.29
N ASP A 600 31.56 -2.01 2.61
CA ASP A 600 30.35 -2.62 2.09
C ASP A 600 29.63 -1.75 1.03
N SER A 601 28.47 -2.22 0.55
CA SER A 601 27.62 -1.43 -0.36
C SER A 601 26.70 -0.52 0.43
N PHE A 602 26.79 0.79 0.19
CA PHE A 602 25.98 1.81 0.85
C PHE A 602 25.29 2.72 -0.17
N THR A 603 24.01 3.01 0.03
CA THR A 603 23.24 3.92 -0.81
C THR A 603 22.95 5.21 -0.07
N ASN A 604 23.40 6.34 -0.61
CA ASN A 604 22.95 7.66 -0.17
C ASN A 604 21.83 8.15 -1.09
N THR A 605 20.62 8.28 -0.55
CA THR A 605 19.44 8.82 -1.25
C THR A 605 19.24 10.32 -1.07
N SER A 606 19.92 10.93 -0.09
CA SER A 606 19.84 12.36 0.19
C SER A 606 20.50 13.19 -0.93
N ALA A 607 19.85 14.29 -1.30
CA ALA A 607 20.45 15.27 -2.20
C ALA A 607 21.62 15.99 -1.53
N ILE A 608 22.74 16.11 -2.26
CA ILE A 608 23.96 16.78 -1.85
C ILE A 608 24.11 18.05 -2.70
N ALA A 609 24.28 19.20 -2.05
CA ALA A 609 24.50 20.51 -2.66
C ALA A 609 25.79 21.16 -2.14
N GLY A 610 26.20 22.30 -2.72
CA GLY A 610 27.32 23.12 -2.23
C GLY A 610 28.59 23.09 -3.09
N SER A 611 29.67 23.71 -2.62
CA SER A 611 30.94 23.86 -3.34
C SER A 611 32.00 22.80 -2.97
N GLY A 612 31.68 21.92 -2.02
CA GLY A 612 32.61 20.96 -1.45
C GLY A 612 32.83 19.72 -2.31
N VAL A 613 33.80 18.91 -1.89
CA VAL A 613 34.23 17.68 -2.56
C VAL A 613 33.58 16.46 -1.90
N LEU A 614 33.12 15.51 -2.72
CA LEU A 614 32.73 14.17 -2.28
C LEU A 614 33.86 13.17 -2.53
N VAL A 615 34.15 12.28 -1.58
CA VAL A 615 35.18 11.25 -1.73
C VAL A 615 34.61 9.87 -1.41
N GLN A 616 34.66 8.95 -2.37
CA GLN A 616 34.56 7.52 -2.13
C GLN A 616 35.96 6.97 -1.84
N ALA A 617 36.22 6.72 -0.56
CA ALA A 617 37.52 6.28 -0.04
C ALA A 617 37.51 4.82 0.42
N GLY A 618 36.34 4.24 0.69
CA GLY A 618 36.21 2.85 1.11
C GLY A 618 36.31 1.87 -0.07
N SER A 619 36.77 0.65 0.20
CA SER A 619 36.85 -0.42 -0.80
C SER A 619 35.48 -0.95 -1.26
N GLY A 620 34.41 -0.55 -0.58
CA GLY A 620 33.04 -0.91 -0.93
C GLY A 620 32.46 -0.10 -2.08
N SER A 621 31.12 -0.15 -2.20
CA SER A 621 30.37 0.57 -3.25
C SER A 621 29.52 1.68 -2.64
N LEU A 622 29.64 2.90 -3.15
CA LEU A 622 28.76 4.03 -2.83
C LEU A 622 27.79 4.25 -3.98
N ALA A 623 26.50 4.02 -3.76
CA ALA A 623 25.45 4.37 -4.70
C ALA A 623 24.85 5.74 -4.37
N LEU A 624 24.81 6.65 -5.34
CA LEU A 624 24.22 7.97 -5.20
C LEU A 624 22.85 8.00 -5.90
N GLY A 625 21.80 8.13 -5.08
CA GLY A 625 20.39 8.19 -5.52
C GLY A 625 19.78 9.59 -5.53
N GLY A 626 20.39 10.55 -4.82
CA GLY A 626 19.92 11.93 -4.77
C GLY A 626 20.13 12.70 -6.08
N ALA A 627 19.30 13.71 -6.34
CA ALA A 627 19.52 14.69 -7.40
C ALA A 627 20.53 15.73 -6.90
N ASN A 628 21.81 15.51 -7.18
CA ASN A 628 22.89 16.27 -6.56
C ASN A 628 23.26 17.52 -7.38
N THR A 629 23.65 18.59 -6.69
CA THR A 629 24.01 19.88 -7.29
C THR A 629 25.38 20.40 -6.85
N TYR A 630 26.13 19.63 -6.04
CA TYR A 630 27.46 20.06 -5.60
C TYR A 630 28.43 20.23 -6.77
N SER A 631 29.32 21.21 -6.65
CA SER A 631 30.20 21.67 -7.74
C SER A 631 31.69 21.37 -7.51
N GLY A 632 32.10 21.00 -6.29
CA GLY A 632 33.51 20.71 -5.98
C GLY A 632 34.03 19.41 -6.61
N GLY A 633 33.14 18.54 -7.08
CA GLY A 633 33.47 17.28 -7.76
C GLY A 633 33.55 16.08 -6.83
N THR A 634 33.88 14.94 -7.43
CA THR A 634 33.86 13.63 -6.77
C THR A 634 35.17 12.89 -7.00
N ILE A 635 35.75 12.32 -5.95
CA ILE A 635 36.96 11.51 -6.01
C ILE A 635 36.59 10.05 -5.71
N VAL A 636 37.02 9.11 -6.55
CA VAL A 636 36.83 7.67 -6.35
C VAL A 636 38.18 7.00 -6.24
N SER A 637 38.44 6.30 -5.12
CA SER A 637 39.76 5.80 -4.76
C SER A 637 39.73 4.44 -4.05
N ASN A 638 40.91 3.87 -3.79
CA ASN A 638 41.12 2.66 -2.97
C ASN A 638 40.37 1.40 -3.46
N GLY A 639 40.23 1.22 -4.77
CA GLY A 639 39.46 0.11 -5.34
C GLY A 639 37.94 0.24 -5.16
N GLY A 640 37.46 1.34 -4.57
CA GLY A 640 36.06 1.59 -4.32
C GLY A 640 35.27 1.82 -5.60
N THR A 641 33.98 1.52 -5.55
CA THR A 641 33.04 1.75 -6.67
C THR A 641 32.08 2.89 -6.34
N LEU A 642 31.92 3.83 -7.28
CA LEU A 642 30.86 4.84 -7.25
C LEU A 642 29.77 4.44 -8.24
N ILE A 643 28.53 4.25 -7.78
CA ILE A 643 27.39 3.88 -8.62
C ILE A 643 26.46 5.09 -8.77
N LEU A 644 26.18 5.48 -10.02
CA LEU A 644 25.23 6.55 -10.34
C LEU A 644 23.84 5.95 -10.62
N LEU A 645 22.82 6.37 -9.86
CA LEU A 645 21.44 5.89 -10.04
C LEU A 645 20.55 6.83 -10.86
N ASN A 646 21.02 8.05 -11.14
CA ASN A 646 20.33 9.06 -11.96
C ASN A 646 21.35 10.02 -12.63
N PRO A 647 20.95 10.82 -13.63
CA PRO A 647 21.84 11.72 -14.37
C PRO A 647 22.56 12.78 -13.53
N GLN A 648 21.93 13.25 -12.44
CA GLN A 648 22.46 14.27 -11.54
C GLN A 648 23.24 13.68 -10.35
N ALA A 649 23.41 12.36 -10.28
CA ALA A 649 23.95 11.68 -9.10
C ALA A 649 25.39 12.10 -8.76
N ALA A 650 26.22 12.44 -9.74
CA ALA A 650 27.60 12.88 -9.49
C ALA A 650 27.76 14.40 -9.25
N GLY A 651 26.65 15.15 -9.13
CA GLY A 651 26.69 16.62 -9.07
C GLY A 651 27.15 17.22 -10.40
N THR A 652 27.65 18.47 -10.34
CA THR A 652 28.10 19.22 -11.53
C THR A 652 29.62 19.29 -11.68
N GLY A 653 30.36 18.93 -10.62
CA GLY A 653 31.83 18.97 -10.61
C GLY A 653 32.49 17.82 -11.35
N GLN A 654 33.82 17.88 -11.49
CA GLN A 654 34.62 16.83 -12.14
C GLN A 654 34.60 15.52 -11.32
N ILE A 655 34.51 14.36 -11.99
CA ILE A 655 34.77 13.04 -11.41
C ILE A 655 36.25 12.70 -11.59
N THR A 656 36.94 12.43 -10.49
CA THR A 656 38.35 12.06 -10.45
C THR A 656 38.50 10.61 -10.01
N LEU A 657 39.01 9.77 -10.91
CA LEU A 657 39.26 8.36 -10.68
C LEU A 657 40.73 8.15 -10.30
N SER A 658 40.96 7.57 -9.13
CA SER A 658 42.28 7.36 -8.55
C SER A 658 42.35 5.96 -7.94
N SER A 659 42.34 4.93 -8.79
CA SER A 659 42.19 3.51 -8.44
C SER A 659 40.77 3.07 -8.10
N GLY A 660 39.75 3.83 -8.53
CA GLY A 660 38.34 3.50 -8.34
C GLY A 660 37.62 3.03 -9.61
N VAL A 661 36.37 2.63 -9.44
CA VAL A 661 35.42 2.27 -10.50
C VAL A 661 34.25 3.25 -10.51
N LEU A 662 33.89 3.79 -11.68
CA LEU A 662 32.63 4.48 -11.91
C LEU A 662 31.64 3.53 -12.57
N ALA A 663 30.47 3.34 -11.98
CA ALA A 663 29.44 2.46 -12.47
C ALA A 663 28.10 3.16 -12.71
N ALA A 664 27.39 2.74 -13.76
CA ALA A 664 26.11 3.33 -14.15
C ALA A 664 25.23 2.36 -14.97
N GLY A 665 23.92 2.57 -14.95
CA GLY A 665 22.99 2.01 -15.94
C GLY A 665 22.97 2.83 -17.24
N SER A 666 21.81 2.89 -17.92
CA SER A 666 21.62 3.79 -19.06
C SER A 666 21.39 5.22 -18.58
N LEU A 667 22.38 6.10 -18.72
CA LEU A 667 22.38 7.48 -18.20
C LEU A 667 23.13 8.42 -19.13
N ASN A 668 22.80 9.71 -19.04
CA ASN A 668 23.57 10.80 -19.65
C ASN A 668 24.19 11.63 -18.54
N ILE A 669 25.50 11.85 -18.57
CA ILE A 669 26.20 12.70 -17.60
C ILE A 669 27.07 13.75 -18.29
N ASP A 670 27.16 14.91 -17.65
CA ASP A 670 27.91 16.07 -18.18
C ASP A 670 29.26 16.28 -17.45
N ASN A 671 29.55 15.46 -16.44
CA ASN A 671 30.75 15.61 -15.61
C ASN A 671 32.02 15.36 -16.43
N ARG A 672 33.02 16.24 -16.24
CA ARG A 672 34.39 15.99 -16.71
C ARG A 672 35.00 14.80 -15.99
N ILE A 673 35.83 14.03 -16.67
CA ILE A 673 36.53 12.87 -16.10
C ILE A 673 38.02 13.13 -16.03
N ARG A 674 38.62 12.91 -14.85
CA ARG A 674 40.07 12.91 -14.63
C ARG A 674 40.53 11.56 -14.10
N VAL A 675 41.61 11.00 -14.65
CA VAL A 675 42.13 9.67 -14.32
C VAL A 675 43.56 9.81 -13.80
N ILE A 676 43.74 9.69 -12.49
CA ILE A 676 45.04 9.90 -11.82
C ILE A 676 45.76 8.59 -11.56
N ALA A 677 45.02 7.48 -11.43
CA ALA A 677 45.58 6.14 -11.34
C ALA A 677 44.66 5.17 -12.11
N ASN A 678 45.17 3.96 -12.41
CA ASN A 678 44.46 2.97 -13.20
C ASN A 678 43.06 2.71 -12.65
N SER A 679 42.05 2.90 -13.47
CA SER A 679 40.65 2.96 -13.07
C SER A 679 39.73 2.44 -14.16
N GLU A 680 38.45 2.24 -13.80
CA GLU A 680 37.46 1.67 -14.71
C GLU A 680 36.17 2.49 -14.75
N ILE A 681 35.56 2.57 -15.93
CA ILE A 681 34.15 2.90 -16.10
C ILE A 681 33.44 1.61 -16.54
N ALA A 682 32.50 1.13 -15.71
CA ALA A 682 31.78 -0.12 -15.92
C ALA A 682 30.26 0.11 -15.98
N THR A 683 29.60 -0.26 -17.08
CA THR A 683 28.15 -0.04 -17.25
C THR A 683 27.39 -1.29 -17.65
N THR A 684 26.16 -1.41 -17.13
CA THR A 684 25.17 -2.44 -17.50
C THR A 684 24.19 -1.97 -18.58
N GLY A 685 24.26 -0.69 -18.97
CA GLY A 685 23.44 -0.05 -20.00
C GLY A 685 24.29 0.79 -20.96
N THR A 686 23.72 1.87 -21.50
CA THR A 686 24.45 2.87 -22.29
C THR A 686 24.75 4.09 -21.44
N LEU A 687 26.03 4.30 -21.10
CA LEU A 687 26.48 5.53 -20.45
C LEU A 687 26.93 6.54 -21.51
N GLN A 688 26.19 7.64 -21.64
CA GLN A 688 26.55 8.75 -22.50
C GLN A 688 27.30 9.83 -21.70
N LEU A 689 28.51 10.12 -22.14
CA LEU A 689 29.37 11.17 -21.60
C LEU A 689 29.29 12.39 -22.52
N ASN A 690 28.62 13.45 -22.05
CA ASN A 690 28.53 14.75 -22.74
C ASN A 690 29.71 15.69 -22.39
N THR A 691 30.77 15.15 -21.80
CA THR A 691 31.95 15.91 -21.39
C THR A 691 32.77 16.36 -22.61
N ASP A 692 33.37 17.54 -22.49
CA ASP A 692 34.40 18.05 -23.40
C ASP A 692 35.77 17.41 -23.16
N ARG A 693 35.98 16.73 -22.02
CA ARG A 693 37.32 16.23 -21.64
C ARG A 693 37.31 14.97 -20.78
N VAL A 694 38.19 14.04 -21.15
CA VAL A 694 38.66 12.90 -20.35
C VAL A 694 40.18 12.95 -20.33
N GLN A 695 40.81 13.08 -19.15
CA GLN A 695 42.25 13.36 -19.08
C GLN A 695 42.95 12.72 -17.89
N GLY A 696 44.25 12.47 -18.02
CA GLY A 696 45.13 12.12 -16.91
C GLY A 696 46.12 11.00 -17.24
N GLU A 697 46.97 10.68 -16.27
CA GLU A 697 48.12 9.77 -16.47
C GLU A 697 47.76 8.30 -16.25
N GLY A 698 46.65 8.01 -15.57
CA GLY A 698 46.21 6.64 -15.31
C GLY A 698 45.54 5.98 -16.51
N ILE A 699 45.64 4.65 -16.59
CA ILE A 699 44.93 3.86 -17.60
C ILE A 699 43.43 3.85 -17.27
N LEU A 700 42.59 4.21 -18.23
CA LEU A 700 41.14 4.11 -18.13
C LEU A 700 40.62 2.89 -18.89
N THR A 701 40.10 1.92 -18.14
CA THR A 701 39.40 0.76 -18.70
C THR A 701 37.93 1.10 -18.90
N LEU A 702 37.40 0.78 -20.09
CA LEU A 702 36.02 0.98 -20.49
C LEU A 702 35.33 -0.38 -20.66
N SER A 703 34.33 -0.65 -19.82
CA SER A 703 33.58 -1.91 -19.78
C SER A 703 32.08 -1.64 -19.94
N GLY A 704 31.46 -2.20 -20.98
CA GLY A 704 30.05 -1.97 -21.33
C GLY A 704 29.87 -1.05 -22.54
N THR A 705 28.68 -0.47 -22.72
CA THR A 705 28.40 0.48 -23.83
C THR A 705 28.61 1.91 -23.36
N ILE A 706 29.68 2.55 -23.82
CA ILE A 706 30.01 3.94 -23.46
C ILE A 706 30.00 4.76 -24.74
N ARG A 707 29.30 5.90 -24.71
CA ARG A 707 29.16 6.82 -25.83
C ARG A 707 29.71 8.19 -25.45
N PHE A 708 30.61 8.73 -26.26
CA PHE A 708 31.01 10.13 -26.12
C PHE A 708 30.17 11.00 -27.06
N ASN A 709 29.50 12.01 -26.53
CA ASN A 709 28.52 12.80 -27.30
C ASN A 709 28.88 14.29 -27.41
N SER A 710 30.13 14.66 -27.12
CA SER A 710 30.65 16.00 -27.36
C SER A 710 31.46 16.07 -28.66
N PRO A 711 31.16 17.00 -29.58
CA PRO A 711 31.97 17.21 -30.78
C PRO A 711 33.38 17.75 -30.46
N ASP A 712 33.55 18.35 -29.28
CA ASP A 712 34.79 18.97 -28.82
C ASP A 712 35.54 18.07 -27.81
N LEU A 713 35.26 16.76 -27.81
CA LEU A 713 35.87 15.81 -26.88
C LEU A 713 37.40 15.74 -27.06
N ILE A 714 38.12 15.96 -25.96
CA ILE A 714 39.54 15.65 -25.84
C ILE A 714 39.71 14.44 -24.91
N VAL A 715 40.32 13.37 -25.43
CA VAL A 715 40.77 12.22 -24.63
C VAL A 715 42.29 12.26 -24.54
N ASP A 716 42.79 12.54 -23.34
CA ASP A 716 44.21 12.68 -23.01
C ASP A 716 44.56 11.76 -21.83
N CYS A 717 44.30 10.47 -22.00
CA CYS A 717 44.71 9.40 -21.09
C CYS A 717 44.83 8.07 -21.86
N PRO A 718 45.64 7.10 -21.40
CA PRO A 718 45.65 5.76 -21.97
C PRO A 718 44.28 5.08 -21.81
N LEU A 719 43.78 4.44 -22.87
CA LEU A 719 42.49 3.72 -22.87
C LEU A 719 42.67 2.22 -23.07
N VAL A 720 41.88 1.43 -22.36
CA VAL A 720 41.65 0.00 -22.63
C VAL A 720 40.15 -0.19 -22.85
N ILE A 721 39.76 -0.79 -23.97
CA ILE A 721 38.36 -0.99 -24.34
C ILE A 721 38.06 -2.49 -24.31
N ASN A 722 37.27 -2.94 -23.34
CA ASN A 722 36.96 -4.35 -23.15
C ASN A 722 35.68 -4.80 -23.89
N ASN A 723 34.90 -3.87 -24.45
CA ASN A 723 33.62 -4.13 -25.13
C ASN A 723 33.37 -3.10 -26.27
N VAL A 724 32.12 -2.72 -26.53
CA VAL A 724 31.74 -1.81 -27.62
C VAL A 724 31.88 -0.34 -27.19
N LEU A 725 32.80 0.40 -27.83
CA LEU A 725 32.86 1.86 -27.77
C LEU A 725 32.09 2.45 -28.95
N GLN A 726 31.19 3.40 -28.71
CA GLN A 726 30.40 4.09 -29.75
C GLN A 726 30.67 5.59 -29.84
#